data_AF-A0A8H9GT69-F1
#
_entry.id   AF-A0A8H9GT69-F1
#
_cell.length_a   1.000
_cell.length_b   1.000
_cell.length_c   1.000
_cell.angle_alpha   90.00
_cell.angle_beta   90.00
_cell.angle_gamma   90.00
#
_symmetry.space_group_name_H-M   'P 1'
#
loop_
_entity.id
_entity.type
_entity.pdbx_description
1 polymer ?
#
loop_
_entity_poly.entity_id
_entity_poly.type
_entity_poly.pdbx_seq_one_letter_code
_entity_poly.pdbx_strand_id
1 'polypeptide(L)'
;MGPRHLVTHLPGGRLTAPADMQPRRMSDTGGMTRLRGTDGQRLPTGDARLNVTGAGGRVDLTTLLTDPHALRAFTQAPGPALDADMRRAETDERLSVDAQGTLIRAVLLRQALLVGLESYAAAPDTEFLELLGDVSTTLDCLGLPGLTPAPTPTLTSAKVAAGLGELERVPLLPDEDPHAVGLILDRADQAGVPVDDAVHARLRWAGYRAPQVTRSPLNPLRAVLTPPATRVPARIPAEQDLRQLAQSALEGERNAALLLLTVNGRDRLENAPLIGVLDLTLVLLLTLERHHRACGTDDAVTRRLRHWHAELHAQLGRPDLPRARQFRRRPHTDLPGCTRDARRRLRALRAARQGPLSPGEALSRQTLWASLDHLDAQLTQGLDPEADPDLNAHLILTTLLALTSVARAPGMSLPVLVETAVRIADLDPLWAWQATQPPETGDGLLRHELDLSVQALTAASHLSGTPLDSRARTALRLAAGHLLATVRRAGLRLPGQAFLETYLQPFGPLQALPLSPDRQQQLRADLAELRRDAAAMQAPEPHPRPDREAEVAAHAPEPEPDAPPVPAQDPGPDLTEPPHVQAARALLRGRRVVLLGGVPSPSHRAALTRSLHLRELDWIGSDAYAHGTHARAHVTPDTALVILAVRWMAHAHNTMRDVAQDLQVPYVMHPGGLSPSSVAWQIMHQASRQLAAQETH
;
A
#
# COMPACT_ATOMS: atom_id res chain seq x y z
N MET A 1 -43.58 17.21 43.70
CA MET A 1 -44.36 16.34 44.60
C MET A 1 -45.64 15.94 43.87
N GLY A 2 -45.90 14.65 43.68
CA GLY A 2 -47.26 14.17 43.31
C GLY A 2 -48.05 13.79 44.56
N PRO A 3 -49.18 13.06 44.47
CA PRO A 3 -49.91 12.61 43.27
C PRO A 3 -51.42 12.96 43.32
N ARG A 4 -52.26 12.47 42.38
CA ARG A 4 -53.57 11.80 42.63
C ARG A 4 -54.46 11.53 41.38
N HIS A 5 -54.83 10.25 41.21
CA HIS A 5 -56.19 9.68 41.02
C HIS A 5 -57.11 9.88 39.78
N LEU A 6 -57.74 8.74 39.42
CA LEU A 6 -59.14 8.52 38.96
C LEU A 6 -59.56 9.05 37.56
N VAL A 7 -60.53 8.50 36.80
CA VAL A 7 -61.30 7.20 36.77
C VAL A 7 -61.87 7.04 35.30
N THR A 8 -62.49 5.97 34.78
CA THR A 8 -63.89 5.49 34.99
C THR A 8 -64.22 4.20 34.18
N HIS A 9 -64.99 3.30 34.81
CA HIS A 9 -65.87 2.18 34.36
C HIS A 9 -66.14 1.81 32.87
N LEU A 10 -66.00 0.50 32.54
CA LEU A 10 -67.03 -0.61 32.42
C LEU A 10 -68.40 -0.35 31.70
N PRO A 11 -69.26 -1.38 31.37
CA PRO A 11 -69.13 -2.87 31.44
C PRO A 11 -69.70 -3.72 30.24
N GLY A 12 -69.49 -5.05 30.26
CA GLY A 12 -70.62 -6.02 30.22
C GLY A 12 -70.79 -6.99 29.02
N GLY A 13 -70.89 -8.31 29.30
CA GLY A 13 -71.37 -9.35 28.36
C GLY A 13 -70.88 -10.78 28.70
N ARG A 14 -71.74 -11.64 29.26
CA ARG A 14 -71.39 -12.98 29.81
C ARG A 14 -71.89 -14.17 28.97
N LEU A 15 -71.38 -15.36 29.34
CA LEU A 15 -71.79 -16.76 29.08
C LEU A 15 -71.02 -17.44 27.91
N THR A 16 -70.61 -18.72 27.96
CA THR A 16 -70.80 -19.80 28.98
C THR A 16 -69.51 -20.65 29.17
N ALA A 17 -69.61 -21.89 29.68
CA ALA A 17 -68.55 -22.90 29.92
C ALA A 17 -69.16 -24.32 29.67
N PRO A 18 -68.55 -25.49 30.02
CA PRO A 18 -67.19 -25.79 30.50
C PRO A 18 -66.51 -27.05 29.85
N ALA A 19 -65.22 -27.30 30.15
CA ALA A 19 -64.65 -28.64 30.46
C ALA A 19 -63.15 -28.53 30.82
N ASP A 20 -62.78 -28.86 32.06
CA ASP A 20 -61.39 -28.86 32.56
C ASP A 20 -60.71 -30.23 32.39
N MET A 21 -59.45 -30.23 31.91
CA MET A 21 -58.35 -31.02 32.47
C MET A 21 -57.01 -30.38 32.12
N GLN A 22 -56.20 -30.09 33.14
CA GLN A 22 -54.94 -29.32 33.07
C GLN A 22 -53.71 -30.26 32.95
N PRO A 23 -52.42 -29.81 32.94
CA PRO A 23 -51.89 -28.43 32.87
C PRO A 23 -50.69 -28.21 31.88
N ARG A 24 -50.46 -26.95 31.45
CA ARG A 24 -49.16 -26.20 31.46
C ARG A 24 -49.00 -25.13 30.35
N ARG A 25 -48.92 -23.87 30.79
CA ARG A 25 -48.12 -22.72 30.28
C ARG A 25 -47.97 -22.46 28.76
N MET A 26 -48.65 -21.38 28.34
CA MET A 26 -48.12 -20.22 27.60
C MET A 26 -47.56 -20.35 26.16
N SER A 27 -48.46 -19.99 25.23
CA SER A 27 -48.33 -18.94 24.21
C SER A 27 -47.30 -19.04 23.08
N ASP A 28 -47.86 -19.23 21.87
CA ASP A 28 -47.56 -18.55 20.60
C ASP A 28 -46.40 -17.53 20.53
N THR A 29 -45.62 -17.63 19.43
CA THR A 29 -45.54 -16.51 18.47
C THR A 29 -44.93 -16.94 17.12
N GLY A 30 -45.34 -16.21 16.07
CA GLY A 30 -45.04 -16.39 14.65
C GLY A 30 -43.66 -16.93 14.25
N GLY A 31 -43.67 -17.87 13.31
CA GLY A 31 -42.47 -18.40 12.67
C GLY A 31 -41.83 -17.39 11.71
N MET A 32 -40.83 -16.64 12.18
CA MET A 32 -39.84 -16.04 11.29
C MET A 32 -38.85 -17.11 10.82
N THR A 33 -38.65 -17.22 9.51
CA THR A 33 -37.66 -18.11 8.89
C THR A 33 -36.24 -17.62 9.21
N ARG A 34 -35.63 -18.15 10.27
CA ARG A 34 -34.25 -17.81 10.66
C ARG A 34 -33.26 -18.55 9.76
N LEU A 35 -32.37 -17.80 9.11
CA LEU A 35 -31.27 -18.34 8.31
C LEU A 35 -30.42 -19.30 9.15
N ARG A 36 -30.07 -20.45 8.58
CA ARG A 36 -29.14 -21.44 9.15
C ARG A 36 -27.85 -21.44 8.33
N GLY A 37 -26.72 -21.73 8.98
CA GLY A 37 -25.47 -22.01 8.27
C GLY A 37 -25.58 -23.29 7.44
N THR A 38 -24.64 -23.48 6.50
CA THR A 38 -24.54 -24.67 5.64
C THR A 38 -24.21 -25.96 6.42
N ASP A 39 -23.84 -25.85 7.69
CA ASP A 39 -23.64 -26.94 8.65
C ASP A 39 -24.89 -27.23 9.52
N GLY A 40 -25.98 -26.49 9.32
CA GLY A 40 -27.23 -26.63 10.06
C GLY A 40 -27.19 -26.08 11.50
N GLN A 41 -26.07 -25.51 11.95
CA GLN A 41 -25.95 -24.94 13.30
C GLN A 41 -26.66 -23.58 13.39
N ARG A 42 -27.09 -23.24 14.62
CA ARG A 42 -27.62 -21.91 14.93
C ARG A 42 -26.44 -20.97 15.15
N LEU A 43 -26.32 -19.94 14.32
CA LEU A 43 -25.36 -18.86 14.53
C LEU A 43 -25.60 -18.20 15.91
N PRO A 44 -24.56 -17.90 16.69
CA PRO A 44 -24.70 -17.11 17.90
C PRO A 44 -25.12 -15.69 17.53
N THR A 45 -26.28 -15.25 18.01
CA THR A 45 -26.71 -13.86 17.91
C THR A 45 -25.85 -12.99 18.83
N GLY A 46 -24.82 -12.36 18.28
CA GLY A 46 -24.13 -11.27 18.96
C GLY A 46 -25.04 -10.05 19.03
N ASP A 47 -25.43 -9.63 20.24
CA ASP A 47 -26.34 -8.50 20.51
C ASP A 47 -25.71 -7.11 20.24
N ALA A 48 -24.85 -7.01 19.22
CA ALA A 48 -24.19 -5.77 18.81
C ALA A 48 -25.11 -4.95 17.89
N ARG A 49 -26.09 -4.25 18.47
CA ARG A 49 -26.92 -3.26 17.76
C ARG A 49 -26.12 -2.02 17.35
N LEU A 50 -25.33 -2.16 16.29
CA LEU A 50 -24.65 -1.05 15.63
C LEU A 50 -25.68 -0.19 14.90
N ASN A 51 -25.97 0.96 15.49
CA ASN A 51 -26.87 1.97 14.95
C ASN A 51 -26.06 2.93 14.06
N VAL A 52 -26.48 3.11 12.81
CA VAL A 52 -25.91 4.14 11.93
C VAL A 52 -26.88 5.33 11.85
N THR A 53 -26.34 6.54 11.91
CA THR A 53 -27.09 7.80 11.72
C THR A 53 -26.97 8.26 10.27
N GLY A 54 -28.08 8.24 9.55
CA GLY A 54 -28.23 8.88 8.24
C GLY A 54 -29.24 10.04 8.30
N ALA A 55 -29.41 10.75 7.18
CA ALA A 55 -30.34 11.88 7.08
C ALA A 55 -31.82 11.52 7.35
N GLY A 56 -32.18 10.22 7.29
CA GLY A 56 -33.51 9.69 7.63
C GLY A 56 -33.66 9.14 9.06
N GLY A 57 -32.67 9.29 9.94
CA GLY A 57 -32.72 8.85 11.33
C GLY A 57 -31.76 7.70 11.67
N ARG A 58 -32.05 7.03 12.80
CA ARG A 58 -31.21 5.98 13.39
C ARG A 58 -31.76 4.60 13.04
N VAL A 59 -31.05 3.87 12.17
CA VAL A 59 -31.50 2.56 11.67
C VAL A 59 -30.53 1.46 12.10
N ASP A 60 -31.09 0.29 12.44
CA ASP A 60 -30.33 -0.91 12.78
C ASP A 60 -29.76 -1.55 11.50
N LEU A 61 -28.44 -1.78 11.47
CA LEU A 61 -27.75 -2.38 10.33
C LEU A 61 -28.26 -3.79 9.97
N THR A 62 -28.80 -4.53 10.94
CA THR A 62 -29.38 -5.86 10.65
C THR A 62 -30.70 -5.75 9.89
N THR A 63 -31.51 -4.73 10.17
CA THR A 63 -32.72 -4.41 9.41
C THR A 63 -32.39 -3.93 7.99
N LEU A 64 -31.37 -3.08 7.83
CA LEU A 64 -30.90 -2.62 6.50
C LEU A 64 -30.43 -3.75 5.57
N LEU A 65 -29.98 -4.89 6.13
CA LEU A 65 -29.54 -6.05 5.35
C LEU A 65 -30.65 -7.10 5.13
N THR A 66 -31.86 -6.83 5.62
CA THR A 66 -33.02 -7.73 5.51
C THR A 66 -34.28 -7.07 4.94
N ASP A 67 -34.29 -5.74 4.80
CA ASP A 67 -35.34 -4.96 4.16
C ASP A 67 -34.76 -4.14 2.99
N PRO A 68 -35.03 -4.54 1.73
CA PRO A 68 -34.60 -3.81 0.54
C PRO A 68 -35.15 -2.37 0.46
N HIS A 69 -36.31 -2.08 1.05
CA HIS A 69 -36.90 -0.74 1.04
C HIS A 69 -36.18 0.20 2.01
N ALA A 70 -35.83 -0.30 3.21
CA ALA A 70 -34.99 0.44 4.14
C ALA A 70 -33.60 0.72 3.55
N LEU A 71 -33.01 -0.25 2.85
CA LEU A 71 -31.72 -0.07 2.19
C LEU A 71 -31.82 0.94 1.03
N ARG A 72 -32.87 0.88 0.21
CA ARG A 72 -33.14 1.83 -0.89
C ARG A 72 -33.22 3.28 -0.41
N ALA A 73 -33.88 3.54 0.73
CA ALA A 73 -33.90 4.88 1.31
C ALA A 73 -32.49 5.38 1.73
N PHE A 74 -31.58 4.46 2.07
CA PHE A 74 -30.19 4.76 2.40
C PHE A 74 -29.29 4.91 1.15
N THR A 75 -29.52 4.13 0.09
CA THR A 75 -28.75 4.14 -1.17
C THR A 75 -29.20 5.19 -2.17
N GLN A 76 -30.36 5.83 -1.99
CA GLN A 76 -30.80 6.99 -2.79
C GLN A 76 -30.19 8.32 -2.32
N ALA A 77 -29.88 8.45 -1.03
CA ALA A 77 -29.25 9.65 -0.43
C ALA A 77 -27.91 10.11 -1.06
N PRO A 78 -27.02 9.25 -1.62
CA PRO A 78 -25.75 9.66 -2.22
C PRO A 78 -25.85 10.29 -3.62
N GLY A 79 -27.01 10.24 -4.30
CA GLY A 79 -27.16 10.72 -5.68
C GLY A 79 -26.60 12.15 -5.91
N PRO A 80 -27.04 13.16 -5.12
CA PRO A 80 -26.54 14.53 -5.24
C PRO A 80 -25.03 14.68 -4.97
N ALA A 81 -24.43 13.75 -4.21
CA ALA A 81 -23.01 13.75 -3.92
C ALA A 81 -22.20 13.17 -5.09
N LEU A 82 -22.70 12.13 -5.76
CA LEU A 82 -22.13 11.67 -7.04
C LEU A 82 -22.22 12.76 -8.11
N ASP A 83 -23.35 13.48 -8.18
CA ASP A 83 -23.50 14.60 -9.11
C ASP A 83 -22.53 15.76 -8.79
N ALA A 84 -22.11 15.90 -7.53
CA ALA A 84 -21.08 16.88 -7.13
C ALA A 84 -19.65 16.39 -7.47
N ASP A 85 -19.34 15.11 -7.24
CA ASP A 85 -18.10 14.47 -7.69
C ASP A 85 -17.94 14.58 -9.23
N MET A 86 -19.04 14.42 -9.98
CA MET A 86 -19.08 14.61 -11.44
C MET A 86 -18.76 16.05 -11.85
N ARG A 87 -19.50 17.04 -11.31
CA ARG A 87 -19.22 18.46 -11.60
C ARG A 87 -17.80 18.85 -11.25
N ARG A 88 -17.27 18.37 -10.12
CA ARG A 88 -15.87 18.60 -9.73
C ARG A 88 -14.89 18.05 -10.79
N ALA A 89 -15.13 16.84 -11.30
CA ALA A 89 -14.31 16.28 -12.38
C ALA A 89 -14.38 17.10 -13.67
N GLU A 90 -15.48 17.80 -13.95
CA GLU A 90 -15.65 18.64 -15.15
C GLU A 90 -15.09 20.06 -14.99
N THR A 91 -15.13 20.65 -13.78
CA THR A 91 -14.89 22.09 -13.57
C THR A 91 -13.71 22.44 -12.68
N ASP A 92 -13.11 21.50 -11.95
CA ASP A 92 -11.96 21.76 -11.06
C ASP A 92 -10.65 21.70 -11.83
N GLU A 93 -10.27 22.82 -12.48
CA GLU A 93 -9.03 22.99 -13.26
C GLU A 93 -7.73 22.71 -12.46
N ARG A 94 -7.83 22.54 -11.13
CA ARG A 94 -6.69 22.19 -10.26
C ARG A 94 -6.42 20.69 -10.21
N LEU A 95 -7.34 19.86 -10.69
CA LEU A 95 -7.13 18.42 -10.78
C LEU A 95 -6.14 18.10 -11.90
N SER A 96 -5.15 17.24 -11.62
CA SER A 96 -4.38 16.61 -12.69
C SER A 96 -5.27 15.64 -13.48
N VAL A 97 -4.87 15.33 -14.71
CA VAL A 97 -5.56 14.34 -15.57
C VAL A 97 -5.74 12.99 -14.85
N ASP A 98 -4.73 12.55 -14.10
CA ASP A 98 -4.81 11.31 -13.30
C ASP A 98 -5.81 11.42 -12.14
N ALA A 99 -5.87 12.56 -11.46
CA ALA A 99 -6.84 12.80 -10.38
C ALA A 99 -8.27 12.88 -10.92
N GLN A 100 -8.45 13.50 -12.09
CA GLN A 100 -9.72 13.55 -12.82
C GLN A 100 -10.17 12.13 -13.23
N GLY A 101 -9.29 11.34 -13.85
CA GLY A 101 -9.56 9.94 -14.21
C GLY A 101 -9.88 9.06 -12.99
N THR A 102 -9.17 9.27 -11.87
CA THR A 102 -9.44 8.60 -10.58
C THR A 102 -10.82 8.96 -10.04
N LEU A 103 -11.24 10.21 -10.15
CA LEU A 103 -12.56 10.69 -9.72
C LEU A 103 -13.68 10.11 -10.59
N ILE A 104 -13.50 10.07 -11.91
CA ILE A 104 -14.41 9.42 -12.86
C ILE A 104 -14.58 7.93 -12.53
N ARG A 105 -13.47 7.21 -12.30
CA ARG A 105 -13.46 5.80 -11.87
C ARG A 105 -14.19 5.60 -10.53
N ALA A 106 -14.02 6.51 -9.58
CA ALA A 106 -14.71 6.46 -8.30
C ALA A 106 -16.23 6.61 -8.44
N VAL A 107 -16.71 7.54 -9.29
CA VAL A 107 -18.15 7.72 -9.59
C VAL A 107 -18.75 6.44 -10.20
N LEU A 108 -18.07 5.85 -11.20
CA LEU A 108 -18.49 4.59 -11.83
C LEU A 108 -18.70 3.47 -10.79
N LEU A 109 -17.68 3.21 -9.98
CA LEU A 109 -17.67 2.11 -9.01
C LEU A 109 -18.63 2.35 -7.84
N ARG A 110 -18.83 3.60 -7.41
CA ARG A 110 -19.87 3.95 -6.40
C ARG A 110 -21.27 3.70 -6.92
N GLN A 111 -21.56 4.17 -8.13
CA GLN A 111 -22.89 4.02 -8.71
C GLN A 111 -23.25 2.54 -8.88
N ALA A 112 -22.28 1.71 -9.29
CA ALA A 112 -22.44 0.26 -9.30
C ALA A 112 -22.60 -0.32 -7.88
N LEU A 113 -21.77 0.05 -6.91
CA LEU A 113 -21.88 -0.45 -5.53
C LEU A 113 -23.26 -0.19 -4.90
N LEU A 114 -23.87 0.97 -5.16
CA LEU A 114 -25.22 1.29 -4.65
C LEU A 114 -26.29 0.37 -5.25
N VAL A 115 -26.30 0.20 -6.58
CA VAL A 115 -27.20 -0.74 -7.28
C VAL A 115 -26.97 -2.18 -6.79
N GLY A 116 -25.71 -2.56 -6.60
CA GLY A 116 -25.31 -3.87 -6.11
C GLY A 116 -25.78 -4.15 -4.69
N LEU A 117 -25.74 -3.16 -3.79
CA LEU A 117 -26.25 -3.29 -2.43
C LEU A 117 -27.78 -3.52 -2.40
N GLU A 118 -28.55 -2.77 -3.20
CA GLU A 118 -29.99 -3.02 -3.37
C GLU A 118 -30.26 -4.43 -3.92
N SER A 119 -29.49 -4.84 -4.92
CA SER A 119 -29.59 -6.18 -5.54
C SER A 119 -29.24 -7.32 -4.57
N TYR A 120 -28.27 -7.10 -3.69
CA TYR A 120 -27.90 -8.06 -2.64
C TYR A 120 -28.99 -8.17 -1.57
N ALA A 121 -29.61 -7.07 -1.16
CA ALA A 121 -30.73 -7.13 -0.20
C ALA A 121 -31.96 -7.84 -0.79
N ALA A 122 -32.24 -7.64 -2.09
CA ALA A 122 -33.32 -8.32 -2.79
C ALA A 122 -33.05 -9.84 -2.97
N ALA A 123 -31.81 -10.22 -3.29
CA ALA A 123 -31.44 -11.63 -3.52
C ALA A 123 -30.02 -11.94 -3.00
N PRO A 124 -29.86 -12.19 -1.68
CA PRO A 124 -28.56 -12.40 -1.04
C PRO A 124 -27.78 -13.57 -1.64
N ASP A 125 -26.53 -13.31 -2.00
CA ASP A 125 -25.58 -14.31 -2.50
C ASP A 125 -24.16 -14.02 -2.01
N THR A 126 -23.43 -15.07 -1.62
CA THR A 126 -22.11 -14.97 -0.99
C THR A 126 -21.02 -14.55 -1.97
N GLU A 127 -21.08 -15.03 -3.22
CA GLU A 127 -20.10 -14.68 -4.26
C GLU A 127 -20.34 -13.24 -4.74
N PHE A 128 -21.60 -12.83 -4.85
CA PHE A 128 -21.96 -11.44 -5.14
C PHE A 128 -21.52 -10.49 -4.02
N LEU A 129 -21.68 -10.86 -2.74
CA LEU A 129 -21.17 -10.06 -1.62
C LEU A 129 -19.62 -9.96 -1.63
N GLU A 130 -18.92 -10.98 -2.13
CA GLU A 130 -17.47 -10.90 -2.37
C GLU A 130 -17.14 -9.85 -3.43
N LEU A 131 -17.87 -9.83 -4.56
CA LEU A 131 -17.71 -8.83 -5.63
C LEU A 131 -17.94 -7.40 -5.12
N LEU A 132 -19.03 -7.17 -4.36
CA LEU A 132 -19.31 -5.86 -3.75
C LEU A 132 -18.21 -5.46 -2.74
N GLY A 133 -17.64 -6.44 -2.02
CA GLY A 133 -16.50 -6.23 -1.13
C GLY A 133 -15.22 -5.82 -1.86
N ASP A 134 -14.99 -6.35 -3.05
CA ASP A 134 -13.84 -5.99 -3.89
C ASP A 134 -14.04 -4.61 -4.55
N VAL A 135 -15.25 -4.28 -5.02
CA VAL A 135 -15.61 -2.92 -5.47
C VAL A 135 -15.42 -1.89 -4.34
N SER A 136 -15.91 -2.20 -3.13
CA SER A 136 -15.74 -1.35 -1.95
C SER A 136 -14.25 -1.17 -1.58
N THR A 137 -13.46 -2.26 -1.61
CA THR A 137 -12.01 -2.20 -1.41
C THR A 137 -11.33 -1.31 -2.47
N THR A 138 -11.79 -1.38 -3.72
CA THR A 138 -11.26 -0.54 -4.81
C THR A 138 -11.50 0.94 -4.52
N LEU A 139 -12.71 1.30 -4.07
CA LEU A 139 -13.05 2.67 -3.69
C LEU A 139 -12.22 3.18 -2.51
N ASP A 140 -11.98 2.35 -1.48
CA ASP A 140 -11.08 2.69 -0.37
C ASP A 140 -9.64 2.98 -0.88
N CYS A 141 -9.16 2.25 -1.90
CA CYS A 141 -7.85 2.44 -2.51
C CYS A 141 -7.72 3.70 -3.38
N LEU A 142 -8.80 4.22 -3.99
CA LEU A 142 -8.73 5.41 -4.86
C LEU A 142 -8.47 6.73 -4.09
N GLY A 143 -8.77 6.77 -2.78
CA GLY A 143 -8.13 7.67 -1.81
C GLY A 143 -8.26 9.20 -2.00
N LEU A 144 -9.04 9.72 -2.96
CA LEU A 144 -9.11 11.16 -3.22
C LEU A 144 -9.75 11.93 -2.05
N PRO A 145 -9.16 13.05 -1.59
CA PRO A 145 -9.74 13.89 -0.54
C PRO A 145 -11.03 14.57 -1.01
N GLY A 146 -11.99 14.70 -0.09
CA GLY A 146 -13.31 15.27 -0.34
C GLY A 146 -14.33 14.31 -0.95
N LEU A 147 -13.92 13.10 -1.37
CA LEU A 147 -14.85 12.06 -1.80
C LEU A 147 -15.82 11.70 -0.65
N THR A 148 -17.11 11.56 -0.98
CA THR A 148 -18.08 10.95 -0.05
C THR A 148 -17.61 9.56 0.38
N PRO A 149 -17.65 9.19 1.67
CA PRO A 149 -17.25 7.84 2.08
C PRO A 149 -18.19 6.78 1.46
N ALA A 150 -17.63 5.62 1.08
CA ALA A 150 -18.43 4.47 0.67
C ALA A 150 -19.29 3.95 1.86
N PRO A 151 -20.35 3.17 1.61
CA PRO A 151 -21.15 2.50 2.64
C PRO A 151 -20.40 1.32 3.33
N THR A 152 -19.12 1.51 3.59
CA THR A 152 -18.17 0.56 4.20
C THR A 152 -18.65 -0.06 5.52
N PRO A 153 -19.26 0.65 6.50
CA PRO A 153 -19.75 0.00 7.72
C PRO A 153 -20.88 -1.01 7.45
N THR A 154 -21.84 -0.68 6.59
CA THR A 154 -22.94 -1.58 6.22
C THR A 154 -22.42 -2.86 5.55
N LEU A 155 -21.50 -2.71 4.60
CA LEU A 155 -20.90 -3.83 3.90
C LEU A 155 -19.97 -4.66 4.80
N THR A 156 -19.27 -4.03 5.75
CA THR A 156 -18.46 -4.75 6.74
C THR A 156 -19.32 -5.62 7.65
N SER A 157 -20.44 -5.08 8.16
CA SER A 157 -21.40 -5.87 8.95
C SER A 157 -22.03 -7.01 8.15
N ALA A 158 -22.38 -6.77 6.87
CA ALA A 158 -22.88 -7.82 5.97
C ALA A 158 -21.86 -8.95 5.78
N LYS A 159 -20.60 -8.59 5.50
CA LYS A 159 -19.50 -9.56 5.39
C LYS A 159 -19.32 -10.36 6.68
N VAL A 160 -19.31 -9.71 7.85
CA VAL A 160 -19.19 -10.41 9.14
C VAL A 160 -20.36 -11.39 9.37
N ALA A 161 -21.60 -10.97 9.10
CA ALA A 161 -22.78 -11.84 9.21
C ALA A 161 -22.76 -13.04 8.24
N ALA A 162 -22.20 -12.85 7.04
CA ALA A 162 -22.02 -13.90 6.04
C ALA A 162 -20.77 -14.79 6.27
N GLY A 163 -20.03 -14.60 7.37
CA GLY A 163 -18.76 -15.32 7.63
C GLY A 163 -17.57 -14.84 6.81
N LEU A 164 -17.74 -13.78 6.01
CA LEU A 164 -16.71 -13.14 5.16
C LEU A 164 -15.97 -11.99 5.89
N GLY A 165 -16.05 -11.91 7.22
CA GLY A 165 -15.46 -10.81 8.00
C GLY A 165 -13.92 -10.78 7.94
N GLU A 166 -13.28 -11.95 7.99
CA GLU A 166 -11.81 -12.11 7.99
C GLU A 166 -11.21 -12.20 6.57
N LEU A 167 -12.06 -12.09 5.54
CA LEU A 167 -11.73 -12.39 4.15
C LEU A 167 -10.91 -11.25 3.50
N GLU A 168 -9.70 -11.58 3.03
CA GLU A 168 -8.67 -10.67 2.49
C GLU A 168 -9.21 -9.58 1.54
N ARG A 169 -8.83 -8.31 1.72
CA ARG A 169 -9.32 -7.23 0.86
C ARG A 169 -8.61 -7.25 -0.50
N VAL A 170 -9.35 -7.36 -1.60
CA VAL A 170 -8.81 -7.42 -2.96
C VAL A 170 -9.39 -6.28 -3.80
N PRO A 171 -8.59 -5.26 -4.19
CA PRO A 171 -9.06 -4.25 -5.13
C PRO A 171 -9.12 -4.80 -6.55
N LEU A 172 -10.08 -4.30 -7.33
CA LEU A 172 -10.21 -4.56 -8.76
C LEU A 172 -9.18 -3.76 -9.56
N LEU A 173 -8.64 -4.39 -10.59
CA LEU A 173 -7.81 -3.71 -11.57
C LEU A 173 -8.69 -2.91 -12.57
N PRO A 174 -8.17 -1.84 -13.21
CA PRO A 174 -8.98 -1.01 -14.11
C PRO A 174 -9.61 -1.77 -15.29
N ASP A 175 -8.99 -2.86 -15.75
CA ASP A 175 -9.53 -3.76 -16.78
C ASP A 175 -10.72 -4.62 -16.28
N GLU A 176 -10.89 -4.74 -14.96
CA GLU A 176 -11.93 -5.53 -14.32
C GLU A 176 -13.19 -4.71 -13.98
N ASP A 177 -13.10 -3.38 -13.94
CA ASP A 177 -14.23 -2.51 -13.60
C ASP A 177 -15.45 -2.72 -14.53
N PRO A 178 -15.33 -2.73 -15.87
CA PRO A 178 -16.50 -2.89 -16.75
C PRO A 178 -17.16 -4.26 -16.58
N HIS A 179 -16.37 -5.28 -16.22
CA HIS A 179 -16.85 -6.62 -15.94
C HIS A 179 -17.58 -6.70 -14.59
N ALA A 180 -17.05 -6.06 -13.54
CA ALA A 180 -17.71 -5.97 -12.24
C ALA A 180 -19.04 -5.19 -12.34
N VAL A 181 -19.04 -4.05 -13.02
CA VAL A 181 -20.24 -3.23 -13.25
C VAL A 181 -21.28 -4.01 -14.06
N GLY A 182 -20.86 -4.73 -15.12
CA GLY A 182 -21.75 -5.59 -15.91
C GLY A 182 -22.47 -6.63 -15.05
N LEU A 183 -21.72 -7.41 -14.26
CA LEU A 183 -22.30 -8.43 -13.37
C LEU A 183 -23.26 -7.84 -12.33
N ILE A 184 -22.99 -6.64 -11.84
CA ILE A 184 -23.88 -5.94 -10.90
C ILE A 184 -25.19 -5.53 -11.56
N LEU A 185 -25.15 -5.02 -12.79
CA LEU A 185 -26.34 -4.64 -13.55
C LEU A 185 -27.16 -5.87 -13.98
N ASP A 186 -26.50 -6.93 -14.46
CA ASP A 186 -27.13 -8.21 -14.78
C ASP A 186 -27.83 -8.80 -13.53
N ARG A 187 -27.22 -8.64 -12.34
CA ARG A 187 -27.80 -9.09 -11.08
C ARG A 187 -28.98 -8.22 -10.60
N ALA A 188 -28.95 -6.92 -10.88
CA ALA A 188 -30.05 -6.00 -10.58
C ALA A 188 -31.30 -6.33 -11.40
N ASP A 189 -31.13 -6.58 -12.70
CA ASP A 189 -32.20 -7.01 -13.61
C ASP A 189 -32.84 -8.34 -13.14
N GLN A 190 -32.02 -9.35 -12.86
CA GLN A 190 -32.48 -10.63 -12.29
C GLN A 190 -33.21 -10.51 -10.96
N ALA A 191 -32.82 -9.54 -10.12
CA ALA A 191 -33.44 -9.27 -8.82
C ALA A 191 -34.68 -8.36 -8.92
N GLY A 192 -35.03 -7.87 -10.11
CA GLY A 192 -36.14 -6.93 -10.30
C GLY A 192 -35.87 -5.55 -9.67
N VAL A 193 -34.62 -5.18 -9.47
CA VAL A 193 -34.21 -3.87 -8.92
C VAL A 193 -34.18 -2.86 -10.07
N PRO A 194 -35.14 -1.91 -10.16
CA PRO A 194 -35.16 -0.95 -11.24
C PRO A 194 -33.92 -0.04 -11.19
N VAL A 195 -33.24 0.06 -12.32
CA VAL A 195 -32.14 0.99 -12.57
C VAL A 195 -32.71 2.18 -13.35
N ASP A 196 -32.64 3.39 -12.78
CA ASP A 196 -33.26 4.58 -13.37
C ASP A 196 -32.39 5.27 -14.44
N ASP A 197 -33.00 6.21 -15.18
CA ASP A 197 -32.32 6.98 -16.22
C ASP A 197 -31.15 7.81 -15.68
N ALA A 198 -31.18 8.24 -14.41
CA ALA A 198 -30.09 8.99 -13.80
C ALA A 198 -28.90 8.08 -13.52
N VAL A 199 -29.11 6.86 -13.02
CA VAL A 199 -28.06 5.84 -12.90
C VAL A 199 -27.44 5.54 -14.26
N HIS A 200 -28.27 5.33 -15.30
CA HIS A 200 -27.77 5.13 -16.67
C HIS A 200 -27.05 6.36 -17.24
N ALA A 201 -27.42 7.58 -16.85
CA ALA A 201 -26.70 8.80 -17.22
C ALA A 201 -25.31 8.86 -16.56
N ARG A 202 -25.21 8.64 -15.24
CA ARG A 202 -23.93 8.65 -14.50
C ARG A 202 -22.96 7.58 -15.00
N LEU A 203 -23.46 6.36 -15.25
CA LEU A 203 -22.63 5.28 -15.81
C LEU A 203 -22.11 5.63 -17.22
N ARG A 204 -22.95 6.18 -18.10
CA ARG A 204 -22.54 6.62 -19.45
C ARG A 204 -21.54 7.78 -19.42
N TRP A 205 -21.75 8.75 -18.53
CA TRP A 205 -20.83 9.86 -18.26
C TRP A 205 -19.46 9.34 -17.82
N ALA A 206 -19.43 8.38 -16.88
CA ALA A 206 -18.19 7.76 -16.41
C ALA A 206 -17.55 6.78 -17.41
N GLY A 207 -17.94 6.84 -18.68
CA GLY A 207 -17.36 6.05 -19.77
C GLY A 207 -17.79 4.59 -19.82
N TYR A 208 -18.74 4.12 -18.99
CA TYR A 208 -19.15 2.72 -18.98
C TYR A 208 -19.63 2.26 -20.36
N ARG A 209 -19.11 1.11 -20.80
CA ARG A 209 -19.56 0.37 -21.98
C ARG A 209 -19.65 -1.10 -21.56
N ALA A 210 -20.78 -1.73 -21.81
CA ALA A 210 -20.95 -3.14 -21.50
C ALA A 210 -19.94 -3.98 -22.33
N PRO A 211 -19.18 -4.88 -21.70
CA PRO A 211 -18.25 -5.74 -22.42
C PRO A 211 -19.01 -6.73 -23.30
N GLN A 212 -18.47 -7.06 -24.49
CA GLN A 212 -19.08 -8.07 -25.38
C GLN A 212 -19.24 -9.45 -24.73
N VAL A 213 -18.34 -9.79 -23.79
CA VAL A 213 -18.41 -10.98 -22.95
C VAL A 213 -18.06 -10.58 -21.52
N THR A 214 -19.05 -10.59 -20.63
CA THR A 214 -18.83 -10.38 -19.20
C THR A 214 -18.05 -11.55 -18.61
N ARG A 215 -16.97 -11.26 -17.88
CA ARG A 215 -16.11 -12.25 -17.19
C ARG A 215 -16.17 -11.98 -15.69
N SER A 216 -16.12 -13.01 -14.85
CA SER A 216 -16.08 -12.81 -13.39
C SER A 216 -14.69 -12.38 -12.92
N PRO A 217 -14.52 -11.19 -12.30
CA PRO A 217 -13.25 -10.81 -11.67
C PRO A 217 -12.85 -11.74 -10.52
N LEU A 218 -13.82 -12.45 -9.92
CA LEU A 218 -13.61 -13.42 -8.84
C LEU A 218 -13.02 -14.75 -9.33
N ASN A 219 -13.21 -15.07 -10.62
CA ASN A 219 -12.78 -16.31 -11.27
C ASN A 219 -11.94 -16.04 -12.53
N PRO A 220 -10.79 -15.33 -12.41
CA PRO A 220 -9.95 -14.99 -13.55
C PRO A 220 -9.25 -16.23 -14.13
N LEU A 221 -8.88 -16.16 -15.40
CA LEU A 221 -8.20 -17.24 -16.11
C LEU A 221 -6.83 -17.57 -15.46
N ARG A 222 -6.47 -18.87 -15.41
CA ARG A 222 -5.18 -19.34 -14.85
C ARG A 222 -3.97 -18.57 -15.38
N ALA A 223 -3.95 -18.26 -16.67
CA ALA A 223 -2.85 -17.51 -17.30
C ALA A 223 -2.65 -16.12 -16.68
N VAL A 224 -3.74 -15.46 -16.27
CA VAL A 224 -3.74 -14.13 -15.65
C VAL A 224 -3.29 -14.18 -14.18
N LEU A 225 -3.55 -15.29 -13.47
CA LEU A 225 -3.03 -15.52 -12.12
C LEU A 225 -1.59 -16.05 -12.08
N THR A 226 -1.04 -16.48 -13.22
CA THR A 226 0.30 -17.07 -13.27
C THR A 226 1.37 -16.00 -13.01
N PRO A 227 2.26 -16.18 -12.01
CA PRO A 227 3.32 -15.21 -11.74
C PRO A 227 4.40 -15.22 -12.84
N PRO A 228 5.17 -14.12 -12.98
CA PRO A 228 6.38 -14.11 -13.80
C PRO A 228 7.38 -15.17 -13.28
N ALA A 229 8.08 -15.83 -14.21
CA ALA A 229 9.03 -16.87 -13.87
C ALA A 229 10.28 -16.31 -13.15
N THR A 230 10.86 -17.11 -12.26
CA THR A 230 12.17 -16.79 -11.65
C THR A 230 13.25 -16.64 -12.72
N ARG A 231 14.18 -15.71 -12.51
CA ARG A 231 15.42 -15.60 -13.29
C ARG A 231 16.62 -16.29 -12.64
N VAL A 232 16.50 -16.76 -11.40
CA VAL A 232 17.62 -17.35 -10.66
C VAL A 232 17.83 -18.80 -11.08
N PRO A 233 18.98 -19.18 -11.67
CA PRO A 233 19.19 -20.52 -12.26
C PRO A 233 18.89 -21.68 -11.31
N ALA A 234 19.29 -21.56 -10.04
CA ALA A 234 19.05 -22.57 -9.00
C ALA A 234 17.55 -22.86 -8.71
N ARG A 235 16.63 -21.99 -9.15
CA ARG A 235 15.18 -22.12 -8.97
C ARG A 235 14.42 -22.51 -10.23
N ILE A 236 15.10 -22.65 -11.38
CA ILE A 236 14.48 -23.05 -12.66
C ILE A 236 13.90 -24.48 -12.63
N PRO A 237 14.53 -25.50 -12.00
CA PRO A 237 13.92 -26.84 -11.93
C PRO A 237 12.59 -26.84 -11.15
N ALA A 238 12.53 -26.09 -10.06
CA ALA A 238 11.29 -25.90 -9.27
C ALA A 238 10.21 -25.17 -10.07
N GLU A 239 10.61 -24.14 -10.83
CA GLU A 239 9.72 -23.37 -11.71
C GLU A 239 9.04 -24.26 -12.76
N GLN A 240 9.81 -25.15 -13.41
CA GLN A 240 9.30 -26.07 -14.42
C GLN A 240 8.31 -27.08 -13.83
N ASP A 241 8.66 -27.70 -12.70
CA ASP A 241 7.82 -28.70 -12.06
C ASP A 241 6.51 -28.10 -11.52
N LEU A 242 6.57 -26.96 -10.83
CA LEU A 242 5.39 -26.27 -10.34
C LEU A 242 4.47 -25.78 -11.48
N ARG A 243 5.02 -25.42 -12.65
CA ARG A 243 4.22 -25.11 -13.86
C ARG A 243 3.54 -26.34 -14.47
N GLN A 244 4.09 -27.53 -14.29
CA GLN A 244 3.40 -28.79 -14.64
C GLN A 244 2.29 -29.09 -13.63
N LEU A 245 2.55 -28.97 -12.33
CA LEU A 245 1.56 -29.22 -11.27
C LEU A 245 0.38 -28.24 -11.32
N ALA A 246 0.60 -27.00 -11.79
CA ALA A 246 -0.46 -26.02 -12.08
C ALA A 246 -1.41 -26.42 -13.24
N GLN A 247 -1.25 -27.62 -13.80
CA GLN A 247 -2.14 -28.21 -14.81
C GLN A 247 -3.10 -29.27 -14.24
N SER A 248 -3.09 -29.52 -12.92
CA SER A 248 -4.05 -30.44 -12.27
C SER A 248 -5.52 -30.11 -12.60
N ALA A 249 -6.37 -31.14 -12.63
CA ALA A 249 -7.81 -30.98 -12.73
C ALA A 249 -8.42 -30.33 -11.47
N LEU A 250 -7.82 -30.55 -10.29
CA LEU A 250 -8.31 -29.99 -9.02
C LEU A 250 -7.93 -28.51 -8.91
N GLU A 251 -8.92 -27.65 -8.64
CA GLU A 251 -8.66 -26.21 -8.47
C GLU A 251 -7.76 -25.92 -7.26
N GLY A 252 -7.95 -26.63 -6.14
CA GLY A 252 -7.08 -26.48 -4.97
C GLY A 252 -5.60 -26.76 -5.29
N GLU A 253 -5.30 -27.82 -6.03
CA GLU A 253 -3.93 -28.13 -6.43
C GLU A 253 -3.35 -27.09 -7.40
N ARG A 254 -4.15 -26.62 -8.37
CA ARG A 254 -3.76 -25.51 -9.27
C ARG A 254 -3.44 -24.25 -8.47
N ASN A 255 -4.30 -23.86 -7.54
CA ASN A 255 -4.13 -22.65 -6.75
C ASN A 255 -2.90 -22.77 -5.83
N ALA A 256 -2.69 -23.92 -5.20
CA ALA A 256 -1.48 -24.20 -4.43
C ALA A 256 -0.19 -24.13 -5.29
N ALA A 257 -0.20 -24.69 -6.49
CA ALA A 257 0.92 -24.62 -7.42
C ALA A 257 1.25 -23.17 -7.83
N LEU A 258 0.24 -22.34 -8.13
CA LEU A 258 0.42 -20.92 -8.46
C LEU A 258 0.93 -20.08 -7.26
N LEU A 259 0.50 -20.40 -6.05
CA LEU A 259 1.00 -19.77 -4.82
C LEU A 259 2.47 -20.12 -4.59
N LEU A 260 2.84 -21.40 -4.75
CA LEU A 260 4.25 -21.83 -4.68
C LEU A 260 5.11 -21.25 -5.80
N LEU A 261 4.59 -21.11 -7.03
CA LEU A 261 5.27 -20.38 -8.10
C LEU A 261 5.54 -18.92 -7.74
N THR A 262 4.64 -18.28 -6.97
CA THR A 262 4.85 -16.90 -6.52
C THR A 262 5.99 -16.83 -5.48
N VAL A 263 6.11 -17.83 -4.60
CA VAL A 263 7.25 -17.94 -3.66
C VAL A 263 8.55 -18.36 -4.38
N ASN A 264 8.47 -19.15 -5.45
CA ASN A 264 9.61 -19.54 -6.28
C ASN A 264 10.13 -18.35 -7.11
N GLY A 265 9.26 -17.62 -7.79
CA GLY A 265 9.54 -16.41 -8.59
C GLY A 265 9.76 -15.14 -7.78
N ARG A 266 10.06 -15.23 -6.47
CA ARG A 266 10.15 -14.10 -5.54
C ARG A 266 11.18 -13.02 -5.92
N ASP A 267 12.18 -13.34 -6.73
CA ASP A 267 13.12 -12.37 -7.33
C ASP A 267 12.45 -11.34 -8.25
N ARG A 268 11.24 -11.66 -8.73
CA ARG A 268 10.40 -10.80 -9.56
C ARG A 268 9.38 -9.98 -8.75
N LEU A 269 9.51 -9.98 -7.41
CA LEU A 269 8.59 -9.33 -6.48
C LEU A 269 9.37 -8.33 -5.60
N GLU A 270 8.74 -7.18 -5.34
CA GLU A 270 9.31 -6.09 -4.53
C GLU A 270 8.58 -5.90 -3.18
N ASN A 271 7.30 -6.25 -3.13
CA ASN A 271 6.44 -6.07 -1.93
C ASN A 271 5.38 -7.18 -1.90
N ALA A 272 5.73 -8.34 -1.35
CA ALA A 272 4.90 -9.54 -1.40
C ALA A 272 4.92 -10.32 -0.06
N PRO A 273 3.77 -10.50 0.62
CA PRO A 273 3.69 -11.19 1.91
C PRO A 273 3.84 -12.72 1.80
N LEU A 274 5.07 -13.20 1.55
CA LEU A 274 5.35 -14.62 1.30
C LEU A 274 5.08 -15.54 2.50
N ILE A 275 5.14 -15.03 3.74
CA ILE A 275 4.81 -15.82 4.94
C ILE A 275 3.34 -16.25 4.89
N GLY A 276 2.41 -15.32 4.69
CA GLY A 276 0.99 -15.63 4.57
C GLY A 276 0.66 -16.48 3.34
N VAL A 277 1.43 -16.36 2.26
CA VAL A 277 1.33 -17.26 1.09
C VAL A 277 1.69 -18.70 1.49
N LEU A 278 2.84 -18.91 2.15
CA LEU A 278 3.25 -20.25 2.60
C LEU A 278 2.30 -20.82 3.65
N ASP A 279 1.77 -19.98 4.55
CA ASP A 279 0.87 -20.40 5.62
C ASP A 279 -0.49 -20.87 5.07
N LEU A 280 -1.10 -20.05 4.21
CA LEU A 280 -2.35 -20.40 3.53
C LEU A 280 -2.20 -21.60 2.59
N THR A 281 -1.08 -21.68 1.85
CA THR A 281 -0.79 -22.83 0.98
C THR A 281 -0.68 -24.12 1.80
N LEU A 282 -0.07 -24.07 2.99
CA LEU A 282 0.02 -25.23 3.87
C LEU A 282 -1.34 -25.69 4.38
N VAL A 283 -2.23 -24.75 4.76
CA VAL A 283 -3.61 -25.08 5.15
C VAL A 283 -4.35 -25.77 4.00
N LEU A 284 -4.27 -25.22 2.78
CA LEU A 284 -4.90 -25.82 1.60
C LEU A 284 -4.36 -27.23 1.29
N LEU A 285 -3.05 -27.44 1.31
CA LEU A 285 -2.44 -28.76 1.08
C LEU A 285 -2.86 -29.78 2.14
N LEU A 286 -2.91 -29.41 3.42
CA LEU A 286 -3.38 -30.31 4.48
C LEU A 286 -4.88 -30.63 4.36
N THR A 287 -5.68 -29.75 3.78
CA THR A 287 -7.10 -30.00 3.47
C THR A 287 -7.25 -30.90 2.23
N LEU A 288 -6.43 -30.72 1.19
CA LEU A 288 -6.36 -31.61 0.03
C LEU A 288 -5.95 -33.04 0.43
N GLU A 289 -4.89 -33.20 1.22
CA GLU A 289 -4.47 -34.51 1.78
C GLU A 289 -5.60 -35.23 2.53
N ARG A 290 -6.50 -34.48 3.19
CA ARG A 290 -7.68 -35.03 3.87
C ARG A 290 -8.76 -35.43 2.88
N HIS A 291 -9.01 -34.60 1.87
CA HIS A 291 -9.98 -34.87 0.80
C HIS A 291 -9.59 -36.13 0.01
N HIS A 292 -8.32 -36.26 -0.41
CA HIS A 292 -7.84 -37.45 -1.10
C HIS A 292 -8.04 -38.73 -0.28
N ARG A 293 -7.70 -38.70 1.02
CA ARG A 293 -7.94 -39.82 1.95
C ARG A 293 -9.42 -40.13 2.15
N ALA A 294 -10.28 -39.13 2.21
CA ALA A 294 -11.73 -39.33 2.37
C ALA A 294 -12.39 -39.89 1.10
N CYS A 295 -11.90 -39.52 -0.08
CA CYS A 295 -12.44 -39.95 -1.37
C CYS A 295 -11.70 -41.16 -1.99
N GLY A 296 -10.60 -41.63 -1.39
CA GLY A 296 -9.81 -42.74 -1.91
C GLY A 296 -9.12 -42.45 -3.25
N THR A 297 -8.75 -41.19 -3.50
CA THR A 297 -8.14 -40.75 -4.77
C THR A 297 -6.61 -40.62 -4.67
N ASP A 298 -5.92 -40.67 -5.81
CA ASP A 298 -4.47 -40.43 -5.88
C ASP A 298 -4.12 -39.01 -5.43
N ASP A 299 -3.10 -38.90 -4.57
CA ASP A 299 -2.61 -37.69 -3.94
C ASP A 299 -1.21 -37.28 -4.45
N ALA A 300 -0.70 -37.92 -5.52
CA ALA A 300 0.67 -37.72 -6.01
C ALA A 300 1.02 -36.25 -6.31
N VAL A 301 0.09 -35.48 -6.89
CA VAL A 301 0.26 -34.03 -7.15
C VAL A 301 0.34 -33.27 -5.82
N THR A 302 -0.63 -33.43 -4.93
CA THR A 302 -0.63 -32.86 -3.58
C THR A 302 0.64 -33.19 -2.79
N ARG A 303 1.13 -34.44 -2.81
CA ARG A 303 2.41 -34.83 -2.17
C ARG A 303 3.62 -34.11 -2.76
N ARG A 304 3.66 -33.91 -4.08
CA ARG A 304 4.76 -33.20 -4.76
C ARG A 304 4.72 -31.70 -4.47
N LEU A 305 3.53 -31.10 -4.41
CA LEU A 305 3.33 -29.73 -3.91
C LEU A 305 3.72 -29.59 -2.43
N ARG A 306 3.44 -30.61 -1.60
CA ARG A 306 3.83 -30.65 -0.19
C ARG A 306 5.34 -30.68 0.02
N HIS A 307 6.08 -31.37 -0.85
CA HIS A 307 7.54 -31.33 -0.91
C HIS A 307 8.06 -29.92 -1.27
N TRP A 308 7.58 -29.31 -2.37
CA TRP A 308 8.00 -27.96 -2.75
C TRP A 308 7.67 -26.88 -1.71
N HIS A 309 6.54 -27.02 -1.01
CA HIS A 309 6.22 -26.18 0.15
C HIS A 309 7.30 -26.24 1.22
N ALA A 310 7.77 -27.45 1.58
CA ALA A 310 8.79 -27.64 2.59
C ALA A 310 10.17 -27.10 2.16
N GLU A 311 10.55 -27.29 0.88
CA GLU A 311 11.79 -26.75 0.31
C GLU A 311 11.78 -25.21 0.30
N LEU A 312 10.72 -24.58 -0.19
CA LEU A 312 10.59 -23.12 -0.23
C LEU A 312 10.49 -22.52 1.19
N HIS A 313 9.83 -23.21 2.13
CA HIS A 313 9.82 -22.83 3.55
C HIS A 313 11.21 -22.90 4.18
N ALA A 314 12.01 -23.92 3.83
CA ALA A 314 13.40 -24.04 4.28
C ALA A 314 14.30 -22.95 3.68
N GLN A 315 14.19 -22.64 2.38
CA GLN A 315 14.93 -21.56 1.72
C GLN A 315 14.68 -20.18 2.33
N LEU A 316 13.48 -19.95 2.90
CA LEU A 316 13.15 -18.71 3.61
C LEU A 316 13.48 -18.75 5.11
N GLY A 317 14.26 -19.72 5.59
CA GLY A 317 14.67 -19.81 6.99
C GLY A 317 13.54 -20.24 7.95
N ARG A 318 12.54 -20.98 7.44
CA ARG A 318 11.42 -21.57 8.21
C ARG A 318 10.65 -20.58 9.10
N PRO A 319 10.07 -19.48 8.56
CA PRO A 319 9.22 -18.56 9.32
C PRO A 319 8.03 -19.28 10.00
N ASP A 320 7.51 -18.72 11.10
CA ASP A 320 6.31 -19.25 11.77
C ASP A 320 5.09 -19.17 10.84
N LEU A 321 4.25 -20.21 10.88
CA LEU A 321 3.06 -20.38 10.03
C LEU A 321 1.83 -20.50 10.94
N PRO A 322 1.29 -19.36 11.43
CA PRO A 322 0.28 -19.34 12.50
C PRO A 322 -1.05 -19.98 12.11
N ARG A 323 -1.56 -19.79 10.89
CA ARG A 323 -2.83 -20.39 10.41
C ARG A 323 -2.68 -21.91 10.32
N ALA A 324 -1.56 -22.42 9.80
CA ALA A 324 -1.25 -23.84 9.76
C ALA A 324 -1.06 -24.44 11.16
N ARG A 325 -0.47 -23.71 12.11
CA ARG A 325 -0.40 -24.11 13.53
C ARG A 325 -1.79 -24.19 14.16
N GLN A 326 -2.68 -23.25 13.87
CA GLN A 326 -4.07 -23.26 14.31
C GLN A 326 -4.86 -24.42 13.68
N PHE A 327 -4.74 -24.63 12.37
CA PHE A 327 -5.36 -25.73 11.64
C PHE A 327 -4.93 -27.10 12.19
N ARG A 328 -3.63 -27.29 12.52
CA ARG A 328 -3.17 -28.52 13.17
C ARG A 328 -3.84 -28.80 14.53
N ARG A 329 -4.23 -27.75 15.27
CA ARG A 329 -4.96 -27.86 16.54
C ARG A 329 -6.47 -28.03 16.35
N ARG A 330 -7.05 -27.39 15.33
CA ARG A 330 -8.48 -27.40 15.00
C ARG A 330 -8.67 -27.53 13.48
N PRO A 331 -8.55 -28.74 12.92
CA PRO A 331 -8.64 -28.93 11.48
C PRO A 331 -10.09 -29.01 11.01
N HIS A 332 -10.33 -28.57 9.78
CA HIS A 332 -11.61 -28.68 9.08
C HIS A 332 -11.45 -29.41 7.74
N THR A 333 -12.56 -29.67 7.05
CA THR A 333 -12.63 -30.36 5.75
C THR A 333 -13.23 -29.48 4.65
N ASP A 334 -13.36 -28.18 4.89
CA ASP A 334 -13.87 -27.20 3.92
C ASP A 334 -12.84 -26.89 2.82
N LEU A 335 -12.72 -27.83 1.86
CA LEU A 335 -11.90 -27.65 0.66
C LEU A 335 -12.42 -26.50 -0.24
N PRO A 336 -13.73 -26.30 -0.45
CA PRO A 336 -14.24 -25.15 -1.20
C PRO A 336 -13.80 -23.80 -0.61
N GLY A 337 -13.91 -23.61 0.71
CA GLY A 337 -13.43 -22.43 1.42
C GLY A 337 -11.93 -22.22 1.24
N CYS A 338 -11.10 -23.22 1.56
CA CYS A 338 -9.64 -23.12 1.37
C CYS A 338 -9.24 -22.84 -0.10
N THR A 339 -10.00 -23.36 -1.07
CA THR A 339 -9.75 -23.14 -2.51
C THR A 339 -10.11 -21.71 -2.92
N ARG A 340 -11.24 -21.19 -2.42
CA ARG A 340 -11.66 -19.78 -2.59
C ARG A 340 -10.62 -18.83 -1.99
N ASP A 341 -10.19 -19.07 -0.76
CA ASP A 341 -9.17 -18.26 -0.07
C ASP A 341 -7.85 -18.22 -0.86
N ALA A 342 -7.41 -19.36 -1.41
CA ALA A 342 -6.21 -19.42 -2.24
C ALA A 342 -6.36 -18.69 -3.57
N ARG A 343 -7.53 -18.79 -4.23
CA ARG A 343 -7.86 -18.01 -5.43
C ARG A 343 -7.85 -16.50 -5.12
N ARG A 344 -8.43 -16.11 -3.97
CA ARG A 344 -8.48 -14.73 -3.51
C ARG A 344 -7.10 -14.16 -3.20
N ARG A 345 -6.23 -14.95 -2.56
CA ARG A 345 -4.81 -14.60 -2.36
C ARG A 345 -4.05 -14.44 -3.66
N LEU A 346 -4.30 -15.29 -4.67
CA LEU A 346 -3.70 -15.12 -6.01
C LEU A 346 -4.17 -13.83 -6.69
N ARG A 347 -5.45 -13.46 -6.52
CA ARG A 347 -5.99 -12.17 -6.99
C ARG A 347 -5.36 -10.99 -6.26
N ALA A 348 -5.23 -11.04 -4.93
CA ALA A 348 -4.54 -10.03 -4.13
C ALA A 348 -3.07 -9.84 -4.57
N LEU A 349 -2.34 -10.95 -4.78
CA LEU A 349 -0.96 -10.93 -5.28
C LEU A 349 -0.86 -10.39 -6.72
N ARG A 350 -1.85 -10.61 -7.59
CA ARG A 350 -1.91 -9.96 -8.90
C ARG A 350 -2.15 -8.46 -8.76
N ALA A 351 -3.13 -8.06 -7.95
CA ALA A 351 -3.48 -6.66 -7.72
C ALA A 351 -2.30 -5.87 -7.13
N ALA A 352 -1.58 -6.42 -6.15
CA ALA A 352 -0.38 -5.79 -5.57
C ALA A 352 0.79 -5.60 -6.58
N ARG A 353 0.81 -6.33 -7.70
CA ARG A 353 1.82 -6.18 -8.77
C ARG A 353 1.41 -5.24 -9.90
N GLN A 354 0.11 -5.06 -10.11
CA GLN A 354 -0.46 -4.39 -11.31
C GLN A 354 -1.29 -3.14 -10.98
N GLY A 355 -1.77 -3.03 -9.75
CA GLY A 355 -2.60 -1.92 -9.29
C GLY A 355 -1.77 -0.74 -8.77
N PRO A 356 -2.44 0.39 -8.48
CA PRO A 356 -1.81 1.52 -7.81
C PRO A 356 -1.35 1.15 -6.40
N LEU A 357 -0.38 1.89 -5.87
CA LEU A 357 0.04 1.80 -4.47
C LEU A 357 -1.16 2.06 -3.55
N SER A 358 -1.22 1.37 -2.41
CA SER A 358 -2.19 1.73 -1.37
C SER A 358 -1.86 3.12 -0.79
N PRO A 359 -2.85 3.87 -0.28
CA PRO A 359 -2.61 5.20 0.32
C PRO A 359 -1.53 5.19 1.41
N GLY A 360 -1.44 4.12 2.20
CA GLY A 360 -0.42 3.96 3.24
C GLY A 360 0.99 3.70 2.71
N GLU A 361 1.13 3.04 1.56
CA GLU A 361 2.43 2.85 0.88
C GLU A 361 2.85 4.13 0.15
N ALA A 362 1.90 4.82 -0.48
CA ALA A 362 2.14 6.12 -1.11
C ALA A 362 2.65 7.14 -0.09
N LEU A 363 2.01 7.24 1.08
CA LEU A 363 2.46 8.10 2.18
C LEU A 363 3.83 7.71 2.71
N SER A 364 4.07 6.43 3.01
CA SER A 364 5.39 5.99 3.51
C SER A 364 6.52 6.22 2.48
N ARG A 365 6.23 6.08 1.17
CA ARG A 365 7.16 6.46 0.09
C ARG A 365 7.37 7.97 0.00
N GLN A 366 6.33 8.79 0.18
CA GLN A 366 6.43 10.24 0.19
C GLN A 366 7.32 10.75 1.33
N THR A 367 7.13 10.23 2.55
CA THR A 367 7.96 10.56 3.72
C THR A 367 9.43 10.20 3.46
N LEU A 368 9.69 8.98 2.95
CA LEU A 368 11.05 8.57 2.62
C LEU A 368 11.68 9.44 1.51
N TRP A 369 10.88 9.85 0.53
CA TRP A 369 11.34 10.73 -0.54
C TRP A 369 11.76 12.11 0.00
N ALA A 370 10.99 12.68 0.92
CA ALA A 370 11.32 13.96 1.55
C ALA A 370 12.67 13.92 2.30
N SER A 371 12.99 12.82 2.98
CA SER A 371 14.32 12.63 3.61
C SER A 371 15.46 12.65 2.60
N LEU A 372 15.26 12.02 1.42
CA LEU A 372 16.28 11.95 0.38
C LEU A 372 16.45 13.26 -0.40
N ASP A 373 15.37 14.01 -0.62
CA ASP A 373 15.42 15.37 -1.17
C ASP A 373 16.16 16.34 -0.20
N HIS A 374 16.01 16.15 1.12
CA HIS A 374 16.76 16.94 2.12
C HIS A 374 18.26 16.62 2.12
N LEU A 375 18.63 15.34 2.02
CA LEU A 375 20.01 14.87 1.85
C LEU A 375 20.66 15.49 0.60
N ASP A 376 19.99 15.46 -0.56
CA ASP A 376 20.52 16.01 -1.81
C ASP A 376 20.78 17.53 -1.75
N ALA A 377 19.91 18.26 -1.03
CA ALA A 377 20.09 19.68 -0.77
C ALA A 377 21.34 19.98 0.07
N GLN A 378 21.60 19.21 1.13
CA GLN A 378 22.81 19.36 1.95
C GLN A 378 24.09 18.97 1.19
N LEU A 379 24.08 17.86 0.44
CA LEU A 379 25.21 17.46 -0.41
C LEU A 379 25.56 18.51 -1.47
N THR A 380 24.54 19.18 -2.02
CA THR A 380 24.73 20.27 -2.99
C THR A 380 25.33 21.54 -2.36
N GLN A 381 25.12 21.75 -1.05
CA GLN A 381 25.79 22.79 -0.27
C GLN A 381 27.21 22.39 0.19
N GLY A 382 27.67 21.18 -0.15
CA GLY A 382 28.98 20.65 0.25
C GLY A 382 29.05 20.15 1.69
N LEU A 383 27.90 19.99 2.36
CA LEU A 383 27.81 19.41 3.70
C LEU A 383 27.88 17.88 3.63
N ASP A 384 28.54 17.27 4.61
CA ASP A 384 28.69 15.83 4.72
C ASP A 384 27.64 15.24 5.69
N PRO A 385 26.81 14.27 5.26
CA PRO A 385 25.91 13.52 6.14
C PRO A 385 26.58 12.85 7.35
N GLU A 386 27.86 12.47 7.25
CA GLU A 386 28.59 11.90 8.40
C GLU A 386 28.93 12.95 9.47
N ALA A 387 28.89 14.24 9.11
CA ALA A 387 29.05 15.37 10.04
C ALA A 387 27.72 15.90 10.61
N ASP A 388 26.57 15.52 10.04
CA ASP A 388 25.23 15.91 10.51
C ASP A 388 24.49 14.75 11.20
N PRO A 389 24.48 14.68 12.54
CA PRO A 389 23.82 13.61 13.26
C PRO A 389 22.28 13.69 13.20
N ASP A 390 21.68 14.86 12.96
CA ASP A 390 20.24 15.02 12.80
C ASP A 390 19.77 14.38 11.49
N LEU A 391 20.51 14.61 10.39
CA LEU A 391 20.25 13.98 9.10
C LEU A 391 20.43 12.46 9.18
N ASN A 392 21.53 11.98 9.77
CA ASN A 392 21.80 10.55 9.89
C ASN A 392 20.70 9.84 10.71
N ALA A 393 20.27 10.43 11.84
CA ALA A 393 19.14 9.92 12.61
C ALA A 393 17.83 9.86 11.80
N HIS A 394 17.55 10.89 10.99
CA HIS A 394 16.40 10.90 10.08
C HIS A 394 16.48 9.79 9.02
N LEU A 395 17.62 9.64 8.35
CA LEU A 395 17.82 8.62 7.31
C LEU A 395 17.66 7.22 7.88
N ILE A 396 18.26 6.91 9.04
CA ILE A 396 18.10 5.62 9.71
C ILE A 396 16.62 5.37 10.05
N LEU A 397 15.96 6.27 10.79
CA LEU A 397 14.59 6.03 11.26
C LEU A 397 13.56 5.99 10.13
N THR A 398 13.68 6.84 9.10
CA THR A 398 12.77 6.82 7.94
C THR A 398 13.00 5.61 7.03
N THR A 399 14.24 5.14 6.89
CA THR A 399 14.53 3.89 6.16
C THR A 399 14.00 2.67 6.90
N LEU A 400 14.15 2.62 8.23
CA LEU A 400 13.56 1.57 9.07
C LEU A 400 12.02 1.58 8.98
N LEU A 401 11.39 2.76 9.06
CA LEU A 401 9.95 2.91 8.85
C LEU A 401 9.52 2.34 7.49
N ALA A 402 10.23 2.71 6.42
CA ALA A 402 9.97 2.20 5.08
C ALA A 402 10.16 0.68 4.97
N LEU A 403 11.20 0.11 5.56
CA LEU A 403 11.41 -1.35 5.64
C LEU A 403 10.24 -2.05 6.35
N THR A 404 9.71 -1.50 7.44
CA THR A 404 8.53 -2.07 8.13
C THR A 404 7.19 -1.86 7.38
N SER A 405 7.18 -1.01 6.35
CA SER A 405 6.02 -0.79 5.49
C SER A 405 5.93 -1.75 4.30
N VAL A 406 7.00 -2.49 3.99
CA VAL A 406 7.07 -3.38 2.82
C VAL A 406 7.27 -4.85 3.21
N ALA A 407 6.52 -5.74 2.54
CA ALA A 407 6.63 -7.17 2.71
C ALA A 407 7.85 -7.70 1.94
N ARG A 408 8.83 -8.25 2.66
CA ARG A 408 10.17 -8.56 2.15
C ARG A 408 10.67 -9.89 2.72
N ALA A 409 11.44 -10.65 1.93
CA ALA A 409 12.00 -11.94 2.32
C ALA A 409 13.30 -12.25 1.53
N PRO A 410 14.14 -13.21 1.98
CA PRO A 410 15.38 -13.59 1.30
C PRO A 410 15.19 -13.95 -0.18
N GLY A 411 15.92 -13.24 -1.05
CA GLY A 411 15.85 -13.43 -2.51
C GLY A 411 14.68 -12.73 -3.20
N MET A 412 13.98 -11.83 -2.52
CA MET A 412 13.13 -10.79 -3.13
C MET A 412 13.95 -9.55 -3.48
N SER A 413 13.44 -8.76 -4.42
CA SER A 413 13.87 -7.38 -4.61
C SER A 413 13.20 -6.48 -3.56
N LEU A 414 13.68 -5.24 -3.40
CA LEU A 414 12.97 -4.19 -2.67
C LEU A 414 12.44 -3.14 -3.67
N PRO A 415 11.41 -2.35 -3.32
CA PRO A 415 11.02 -1.22 -4.14
C PRO A 415 12.19 -0.25 -4.26
N VAL A 416 12.48 0.22 -5.47
CA VAL A 416 13.71 0.98 -5.82
C VAL A 416 14.05 2.08 -4.81
N LEU A 417 13.06 2.85 -4.35
CA LEU A 417 13.23 3.90 -3.34
C LEU A 417 13.70 3.37 -1.98
N VAL A 418 13.09 2.28 -1.50
CA VAL A 418 13.45 1.65 -0.22
C VAL A 418 14.85 1.05 -0.33
N GLU A 419 15.19 0.41 -1.46
CA GLU A 419 16.54 -0.12 -1.66
C GLU A 419 17.60 0.98 -1.72
N THR A 420 17.29 2.10 -2.38
CA THR A 420 18.18 3.28 -2.43
C THR A 420 18.45 3.79 -1.02
N ALA A 421 17.41 3.97 -0.21
CA ALA A 421 17.55 4.41 1.17
C ALA A 421 18.31 3.40 2.05
N VAL A 422 18.06 2.10 1.89
CA VAL A 422 18.78 1.02 2.61
C VAL A 422 20.28 1.04 2.32
N ARG A 423 20.68 1.26 1.06
CA ARG A 423 22.10 1.40 0.69
C ARG A 423 22.72 2.68 1.23
N ILE A 424 21.98 3.79 1.18
CA ILE A 424 22.42 5.10 1.66
C ILE A 424 22.64 5.09 3.18
N ALA A 425 21.77 4.43 3.95
CA ALA A 425 21.85 4.32 5.40
C ALA A 425 22.64 3.09 5.91
N ASP A 426 23.32 2.35 5.02
CA ASP A 426 24.05 1.08 5.28
C ASP A 426 23.29 0.08 6.18
N LEU A 427 22.02 -0.15 5.86
CA LEU A 427 21.14 -1.04 6.64
C LEU A 427 21.07 -2.45 6.05
N ASP A 428 20.90 -3.46 6.90
CA ASP A 428 20.51 -4.80 6.45
C ASP A 428 19.05 -4.78 5.96
N PRO A 429 18.76 -5.02 4.66
CA PRO A 429 17.39 -5.09 4.14
C PRO A 429 16.56 -6.19 4.81
N LEU A 430 17.21 -7.22 5.35
CA LEU A 430 16.57 -8.36 6.03
C LEU A 430 16.53 -8.18 7.56
N TRP A 431 16.93 -7.01 8.10
CA TRP A 431 16.85 -6.74 9.53
C TRP A 431 15.49 -7.10 10.09
N ALA A 432 15.46 -8.05 11.03
CA ALA A 432 14.27 -8.53 11.73
C ALA A 432 13.07 -8.86 10.80
N TRP A 433 13.28 -9.24 9.54
CA TRP A 433 12.23 -9.25 8.51
C TRP A 433 11.00 -10.07 8.91
N GLN A 434 11.19 -11.25 9.50
CA GLN A 434 10.10 -12.12 9.94
C GLN A 434 9.19 -11.47 11.01
N ALA A 435 9.74 -10.64 11.89
CA ALA A 435 9.03 -9.97 12.98
C ALA A 435 8.52 -8.56 12.61
N THR A 436 8.96 -8.03 11.46
CA THR A 436 8.71 -6.66 11.00
C THR A 436 8.12 -6.61 9.58
N GLN A 437 7.36 -7.64 9.21
CA GLN A 437 6.49 -7.59 8.05
C GLN A 437 5.36 -6.57 8.29
N PRO A 438 4.84 -5.92 7.25
CA PRO A 438 3.57 -5.22 7.35
C PRO A 438 2.46 -6.24 7.73
N PRO A 439 1.54 -5.87 8.63
CA PRO A 439 0.49 -6.76 9.10
C PRO A 439 -0.50 -7.07 7.96
N GLU A 440 -0.91 -8.34 7.81
CA GLU A 440 -2.06 -8.69 6.95
C GLU A 440 -3.39 -8.20 7.57
N THR A 441 -3.45 -8.18 8.90
CA THR A 441 -4.53 -7.63 9.72
C THR A 441 -3.96 -7.11 11.04
N GLY A 442 -4.47 -5.97 11.54
CA GLY A 442 -4.05 -5.36 12.81
C GLY A 442 -2.82 -4.43 12.72
N ASP A 443 -2.23 -4.11 13.86
CA ASP A 443 -1.11 -3.16 13.98
C ASP A 443 0.25 -3.87 13.85
N GLY A 444 1.14 -3.31 13.01
CA GLY A 444 2.49 -3.81 12.83
C GLY A 444 3.38 -3.46 14.02
N LEU A 445 4.09 -4.45 14.58
CA LEU A 445 4.81 -4.41 15.87
C LEU A 445 5.67 -3.17 16.12
N LEU A 446 6.29 -2.60 15.07
CA LEU A 446 7.17 -1.43 15.15
C LEU A 446 6.80 -0.27 14.20
N ARG A 447 5.87 -0.46 13.26
CA ARG A 447 5.61 0.56 12.21
C ARG A 447 5.10 1.86 12.83
N HIS A 448 4.13 1.77 13.76
CA HIS A 448 3.58 2.93 14.45
C HIS A 448 4.61 3.63 15.34
N GLU A 449 5.53 2.89 15.97
CA GLU A 449 6.51 3.47 16.88
C GLU A 449 7.68 4.15 16.14
N LEU A 450 8.03 3.61 14.96
CA LEU A 450 8.94 4.26 14.02
C LEU A 450 8.31 5.52 13.42
N ASP A 451 7.04 5.48 13.01
CA ASP A 451 6.32 6.64 12.50
C ASP A 451 6.23 7.78 13.54
N LEU A 452 5.90 7.45 14.79
CA LEU A 452 5.92 8.41 15.90
C LEU A 452 7.30 9.04 16.12
N SER A 453 8.35 8.23 16.05
CA SER A 453 9.72 8.69 16.25
C SER A 453 10.20 9.57 15.09
N VAL A 454 9.86 9.23 13.86
CA VAL A 454 10.10 10.06 12.66
C VAL A 454 9.37 11.40 12.78
N GLN A 455 8.06 11.40 13.06
CA GLN A 455 7.28 12.63 13.19
C GLN A 455 7.81 13.55 14.30
N ALA A 456 8.21 12.98 15.44
CA ALA A 456 8.76 13.74 16.55
C ALA A 456 10.17 14.27 16.27
N LEU A 457 11.00 13.51 15.55
CA LEU A 457 12.34 13.94 15.14
C LEU A 457 12.27 15.09 14.12
N THR A 458 11.41 14.97 13.11
CA THR A 458 11.17 16.05 12.14
C THR A 458 10.68 17.32 12.83
N ALA A 459 9.76 17.19 13.79
CA ALA A 459 9.32 18.35 14.56
C ALA A 459 10.44 18.97 15.41
N ALA A 460 11.34 18.18 16.00
CA ALA A 460 12.46 18.68 16.79
C ALA A 460 13.47 19.46 15.95
N SER A 461 13.91 18.92 14.80
CA SER A 461 14.87 19.62 13.94
C SER A 461 14.26 20.90 13.30
N HIS A 462 12.99 20.86 12.87
CA HIS A 462 12.33 22.04 12.28
C HIS A 462 11.98 23.16 13.30
N LEU A 463 11.82 22.83 14.59
CA LEU A 463 11.43 23.79 15.64
C LEU A 463 12.57 24.17 16.59
N SER A 464 13.79 23.72 16.31
CA SER A 464 15.00 24.09 17.05
C SER A 464 15.13 25.62 17.16
N GLY A 465 15.40 26.12 18.37
CA GLY A 465 15.50 27.56 18.65
C GLY A 465 14.18 28.35 18.67
N THR A 466 13.04 27.73 18.36
CA THR A 466 11.71 28.37 18.45
C THR A 466 11.11 28.25 19.86
N PRO A 467 10.06 29.02 20.21
CA PRO A 467 9.31 28.81 21.46
C PRO A 467 8.72 27.39 21.63
N LEU A 468 8.58 26.64 20.53
CA LEU A 468 8.05 25.27 20.51
C LEU A 468 9.12 24.19 20.72
N ASP A 469 10.41 24.53 20.69
CA ASP A 469 11.54 23.58 20.82
C ASP A 469 11.38 22.64 22.02
N SER A 470 11.06 23.19 23.19
CA SER A 470 10.89 22.41 24.43
C SER A 470 9.78 21.35 24.35
N ARG A 471 8.68 21.63 23.64
CA ARG A 471 7.58 20.67 23.36
C ARG A 471 8.06 19.61 22.37
N ALA A 472 8.72 20.03 21.28
CA ALA A 472 9.24 19.14 20.25
C ALA A 472 10.28 18.13 20.79
N ARG A 473 11.27 18.62 21.55
CA ARG A 473 12.29 17.79 22.22
C ARG A 473 11.69 16.83 23.24
N THR A 474 10.65 17.26 23.97
CA THR A 474 9.91 16.38 24.89
C THR A 474 9.19 15.26 24.14
N ALA A 475 8.53 15.57 23.02
CA ALA A 475 7.86 14.57 22.20
C ALA A 475 8.84 13.56 21.61
N LEU A 476 10.00 14.01 21.09
CA LEU A 476 11.06 13.14 20.57
C LEU A 476 11.58 12.18 21.65
N ARG A 477 11.90 12.66 22.85
CA ARG A 477 12.36 11.82 23.96
C ARG A 477 11.32 10.74 24.33
N LEU A 478 10.03 11.09 24.34
CA LEU A 478 8.96 10.14 24.65
C LEU A 478 8.76 9.10 23.54
N ALA A 479 8.78 9.52 22.27
CA ALA A 479 8.65 8.64 21.11
C ALA A 479 9.82 7.66 21.01
N ALA A 480 11.06 8.17 21.03
CA ALA A 480 12.26 7.34 20.90
C ALA A 480 12.46 6.41 22.11
N GLY A 481 12.14 6.89 23.32
CA GLY A 481 12.12 6.06 24.53
C GLY A 481 11.06 4.96 24.47
N HIS A 482 9.89 5.22 23.88
CA HIS A 482 8.91 4.16 23.61
C HIS A 482 9.47 3.13 22.61
N LEU A 483 9.97 3.60 21.46
CA LEU A 483 10.50 2.74 20.39
C LEU A 483 11.58 1.79 20.91
N LEU A 484 12.60 2.30 21.61
CA LEU A 484 13.70 1.49 22.15
C LEU A 484 13.21 0.47 23.20
N ALA A 485 12.25 0.83 24.04
CA ALA A 485 11.67 -0.10 25.01
C ALA A 485 10.84 -1.20 24.34
N THR A 486 10.08 -0.87 23.29
CA THR A 486 9.27 -1.84 22.52
C THR A 486 10.14 -2.79 21.70
N VAL A 487 11.20 -2.28 21.03
CA VAL A 487 12.22 -3.09 20.35
C VAL A 487 12.88 -4.07 21.32
N ARG A 488 13.31 -3.60 22.50
CA ARG A 488 13.91 -4.45 23.53
C ARG A 488 12.95 -5.52 24.03
N ARG A 489 11.67 -5.18 24.25
CA ARG A 489 10.62 -6.13 24.66
C ARG A 489 10.34 -7.19 23.59
N ALA A 490 10.50 -6.86 22.32
CA ALA A 490 10.40 -7.80 21.21
C ALA A 490 11.63 -8.73 21.06
N GLY A 491 12.68 -8.55 21.87
CA GLY A 491 13.94 -9.29 21.73
C GLY A 491 14.78 -8.83 20.52
N LEU A 492 14.50 -7.65 19.98
CA LEU A 492 15.17 -7.06 18.82
C LEU A 492 16.20 -6.01 19.24
N ARG A 493 17.03 -5.59 18.29
CA ARG A 493 17.90 -4.41 18.36
C ARG A 493 17.70 -3.56 17.12
N LEU A 494 17.79 -2.24 17.22
CA LEU A 494 17.75 -1.37 16.03
C LEU A 494 19.11 -1.40 15.31
N PRO A 495 19.15 -1.37 13.98
CA PRO A 495 20.33 -0.95 13.23
C PRO A 495 20.71 0.47 13.66
N GLY A 496 22.01 0.74 13.81
CA GLY A 496 22.49 2.02 14.34
C GLY A 496 22.12 2.31 15.81
N GLN A 497 21.63 1.34 16.60
CA GLN A 497 21.14 1.59 17.96
C GLN A 497 22.14 2.34 18.85
N ALA A 498 23.44 2.04 18.79
CA ALA A 498 24.44 2.73 19.59
C ALA A 498 24.55 4.22 19.24
N PHE A 499 24.55 4.55 17.95
CA PHE A 499 24.49 5.93 17.46
C PHE A 499 23.20 6.61 17.91
N LEU A 500 22.04 5.98 17.71
CA LEU A 500 20.75 6.54 18.13
C LEU A 500 20.68 6.78 19.65
N GLU A 501 21.17 5.85 20.47
CA GLU A 501 21.21 6.02 21.93
C GLU A 501 22.12 7.19 22.35
N THR A 502 23.28 7.37 21.72
CA THR A 502 24.16 8.54 21.95
C THR A 502 23.51 9.84 21.46
N TYR A 503 22.96 9.85 20.26
CA TYR A 503 22.27 10.98 19.63
C TYR A 503 21.11 11.50 20.50
N LEU A 504 20.39 10.60 21.17
CA LEU A 504 19.22 10.95 21.98
C LEU A 504 19.58 11.49 23.39
N GLN A 505 20.82 11.33 23.88
CA GLN A 505 21.21 11.79 25.23
C GLN A 505 20.93 13.29 25.51
N PRO A 506 21.21 14.23 24.58
CA PRO A 506 20.94 15.66 24.79
C PRO A 506 19.47 16.05 24.86
N PHE A 507 18.54 15.11 24.57
CA PHE A 507 17.09 15.33 24.72
C PHE A 507 16.58 14.94 26.10
N GLY A 508 17.39 14.23 26.90
CA GLY A 508 17.10 13.84 28.28
C GLY A 508 16.94 12.32 28.49
N PRO A 509 16.65 11.87 29.73
CA PRO A 509 16.63 10.45 30.06
C PRO A 509 15.52 9.69 29.34
N LEU A 510 15.91 8.63 28.64
CA LEU A 510 15.03 7.69 27.96
C LEU A 510 14.39 6.72 28.96
N GLN A 511 13.10 6.45 28.78
CA GLN A 511 12.34 5.54 29.64
C GLN A 511 12.69 4.06 29.38
N ALA A 512 12.72 3.25 30.43
CA ALA A 512 13.07 1.83 30.32
C ALA A 512 11.91 0.93 29.84
N LEU A 513 10.67 1.40 29.99
CA LEU A 513 9.43 0.66 29.69
C LEU A 513 8.61 1.35 28.59
N PRO A 514 7.85 0.61 27.77
CA PRO A 514 6.94 1.20 26.78
C PRO A 514 5.84 2.05 27.42
N LEU A 515 5.46 3.15 26.76
CA LEU A 515 4.28 3.96 27.13
C LEU A 515 2.99 3.11 27.12
N SER A 516 2.07 3.39 28.05
CA SER A 516 0.70 2.88 28.00
C SER A 516 -0.07 3.41 26.78
N PRO A 517 -1.12 2.72 26.32
CA PRO A 517 -1.91 3.16 25.15
C PRO A 517 -2.41 4.60 25.26
N ASP A 518 -2.94 5.00 26.42
CA ASP A 518 -3.42 6.37 26.66
C ASP A 518 -2.30 7.42 26.50
N ARG A 519 -1.07 7.08 26.92
CA ARG A 519 0.10 7.97 26.80
C ARG A 519 0.64 8.02 25.38
N GLN A 520 0.51 6.95 24.60
CA GLN A 520 0.77 6.96 23.14
C GLN A 520 -0.27 7.82 22.41
N GLN A 521 -1.54 7.72 22.78
CA GLN A 521 -2.61 8.53 22.20
C GLN A 521 -2.45 10.02 22.54
N GLN A 522 -2.06 10.35 23.78
CA GLN A 522 -1.72 11.73 24.15
C GLN A 522 -0.54 12.24 23.33
N LEU A 523 0.56 11.49 23.21
CA LEU A 523 1.72 11.87 22.40
C LEU A 523 1.35 12.12 20.92
N ARG A 524 0.43 11.33 20.35
CA ARG A 524 -0.12 11.55 19.01
C ARG A 524 -0.89 12.87 18.90
N ALA A 525 -1.71 13.20 19.90
CA ALA A 525 -2.45 14.46 19.96
C ALA A 525 -1.49 15.66 20.12
N ASP A 526 -0.50 15.56 21.01
CA ASP A 526 0.51 16.59 21.26
C ASP A 526 1.33 16.89 19.99
N LEU A 527 1.75 15.86 19.25
CA LEU A 527 2.45 16.02 17.96
C LEU A 527 1.54 16.65 16.88
N ALA A 528 0.26 16.28 16.83
CA ALA A 528 -0.70 16.87 15.89
C ALA A 528 -1.07 18.33 16.23
N GLU A 529 -1.00 18.72 17.50
CA GLU A 529 -1.08 20.12 17.93
C GLU A 529 0.20 20.89 17.59
N LEU A 530 1.37 20.36 17.97
CA LEU A 530 2.68 20.95 17.67
C LEU A 530 2.85 21.26 16.17
N ARG A 531 2.40 20.34 15.29
CA ARG A 531 2.41 20.53 13.84
C ARG A 531 1.47 21.64 13.35
N ARG A 532 0.31 21.84 14.01
CA ARG A 532 -0.61 22.94 13.70
C ARG A 532 -0.04 24.28 14.16
N ASP A 533 0.54 24.32 15.35
CA ASP A 533 1.19 25.52 15.90
C ASP A 533 2.39 25.94 15.01
N ALA A 534 3.21 24.97 14.59
CA ALA A 534 4.31 25.18 13.65
C ALA A 534 3.84 25.74 12.30
N ALA A 535 2.76 25.17 11.74
CA ALA A 535 2.19 25.65 10.48
C ALA A 535 1.59 27.06 10.62
N ALA A 536 1.02 27.42 11.78
CA ALA A 536 0.54 28.76 12.05
C ALA A 536 1.69 29.78 12.17
N MET A 537 2.84 29.39 12.75
CA MET A 537 4.05 30.22 12.77
C MET A 537 4.69 30.43 11.40
N GLN A 538 4.49 29.49 10.47
CA GLN A 538 4.99 29.55 9.09
C GLN A 538 3.98 30.14 8.09
N ALA A 539 2.77 30.46 8.54
CA ALA A 539 1.78 31.09 7.68
C ALA A 539 2.25 32.49 7.29
N PRO A 540 2.34 32.83 5.99
CA PRO A 540 2.64 34.20 5.59
C PRO A 540 1.55 35.13 6.12
N GLU A 541 1.97 36.24 6.73
CA GLU A 541 1.10 37.40 7.05
C GLU A 541 0.17 37.65 5.85
N PRO A 542 -1.16 37.76 6.04
CA PRO A 542 -2.10 37.94 4.94
C PRO A 542 -1.91 39.33 4.32
N HIS A 543 -1.01 39.40 3.35
CA HIS A 543 -0.79 40.61 2.57
C HIS A 543 -2.12 40.95 1.89
N PRO A 544 -2.68 42.15 2.11
CA PRO A 544 -3.85 42.58 1.37
C PRO A 544 -3.47 42.55 -0.11
N ARG A 545 -4.24 41.82 -0.92
CA ARG A 545 -4.02 41.80 -2.37
C ARG A 545 -4.17 43.24 -2.86
N PRO A 546 -3.17 43.84 -3.53
CA PRO A 546 -3.42 45.06 -4.28
C PRO A 546 -4.47 44.75 -5.36
N ASP A 547 -5.40 45.67 -5.57
CA ASP A 547 -6.50 45.50 -6.52
C ASP A 547 -5.95 45.36 -7.94
N ARG A 548 -6.00 44.12 -8.45
CA ARG A 548 -5.39 43.71 -9.72
C ARG A 548 -6.00 44.35 -10.97
N GLU A 549 -7.04 45.17 -10.80
CA GLU A 549 -7.69 45.90 -11.88
C GLU A 549 -7.03 47.27 -12.16
N ALA A 550 -6.21 47.79 -11.24
CA ALA A 550 -5.50 49.08 -11.44
C ALA A 550 -4.14 48.94 -12.16
N GLU A 551 -3.45 47.81 -12.01
CA GLU A 551 -2.06 47.64 -12.49
C GLU A 551 -1.98 47.17 -13.95
N VAL A 552 -3.01 46.46 -14.44
CA VAL A 552 -3.06 45.91 -15.82
C VAL A 552 -3.24 47.01 -16.90
N ALA A 553 -3.58 48.24 -16.50
CA ALA A 553 -3.72 49.38 -17.41
C ALA A 553 -2.40 50.16 -17.67
N ALA A 554 -1.29 49.84 -16.97
CA ALA A 554 -0.08 50.66 -16.96
C ALA A 554 1.21 49.95 -17.41
N HIS A 555 1.17 48.65 -17.74
CA HIS A 555 2.31 47.91 -18.30
C HIS A 555 1.90 47.08 -19.52
N ALA A 556 1.94 47.73 -20.69
CA ALA A 556 2.16 47.01 -21.94
C ALA A 556 3.63 46.56 -21.98
N PRO A 557 3.94 45.31 -22.41
CA PRO A 557 5.32 44.87 -22.53
C PRO A 557 5.97 45.57 -23.73
N GLU A 558 6.88 46.51 -23.46
CA GLU A 558 7.91 46.87 -24.44
C GLU A 558 8.86 45.66 -24.63
N PRO A 559 9.37 45.42 -25.85
CA PRO A 559 10.33 44.35 -26.07
C PRO A 559 11.65 44.66 -25.36
N GLU A 560 12.08 43.79 -24.44
CA GLU A 560 13.39 43.92 -23.79
C GLU A 560 14.51 43.92 -24.84
N PRO A 561 15.44 44.89 -24.81
CA PRO A 561 16.63 44.87 -25.65
C PRO A 561 17.64 43.83 -25.14
N ASP A 562 18.45 43.28 -26.05
CA ASP A 562 19.50 42.29 -25.76
C ASP A 562 20.27 42.59 -24.47
N ALA A 563 20.10 41.74 -23.46
CA ALA A 563 20.97 41.76 -22.29
C ALA A 563 22.39 41.40 -22.73
N PRO A 564 23.41 42.24 -22.44
CA PRO A 564 24.78 41.96 -22.87
C PRO A 564 25.26 40.64 -22.26
N PRO A 565 26.06 39.85 -22.99
CA PRO A 565 26.48 38.53 -22.53
C PRO A 565 27.26 38.67 -21.22
N VAL A 566 26.78 37.99 -20.17
CA VAL A 566 27.54 37.83 -18.93
C VAL A 566 28.88 37.21 -19.32
N PRO A 567 30.01 37.90 -19.10
CA PRO A 567 31.31 37.35 -19.49
C PRO A 567 31.54 36.07 -18.71
N ALA A 568 31.96 35.02 -19.40
CA ALA A 568 32.34 33.77 -18.78
C ALA A 568 33.46 34.07 -17.75
N GLN A 569 33.12 33.99 -16.47
CA GLN A 569 34.11 34.07 -15.41
C GLN A 569 34.96 32.81 -15.48
N ASP A 570 36.23 32.96 -15.88
CA ASP A 570 37.23 31.92 -15.67
C ASP A 570 37.22 31.55 -14.18
N PRO A 571 37.04 30.26 -13.82
CA PRO A 571 37.12 29.85 -12.43
C PRO A 571 38.55 30.03 -11.95
N GLY A 572 38.73 30.94 -10.99
CA GLY A 572 40.00 31.10 -10.26
C GLY A 572 40.41 29.80 -9.54
N PRO A 573 41.68 29.68 -9.14
CA PRO A 573 42.25 28.42 -8.65
C PRO A 573 41.65 27.98 -7.30
N ASP A 574 41.40 26.69 -7.18
CA ASP A 574 41.04 25.92 -5.98
C ASP A 574 40.06 26.58 -4.98
N LEU A 575 38.76 26.43 -5.28
CA LEU A 575 37.87 25.91 -4.24
C LEU A 575 38.15 24.40 -4.13
N THR A 576 38.77 23.96 -3.02
CA THR A 576 39.07 22.55 -2.76
C THR A 576 37.79 21.72 -2.91
N GLU A 577 37.71 20.91 -3.98
CA GLU A 577 36.52 20.11 -4.25
C GLU A 577 36.22 19.17 -3.07
N PRO A 578 34.95 18.89 -2.73
CA PRO A 578 34.61 18.06 -1.58
C PRO A 578 35.32 16.68 -1.61
N PRO A 579 35.75 16.13 -0.46
CA PRO A 579 36.57 14.91 -0.42
C PRO A 579 35.97 13.72 -1.19
N HIS A 580 34.65 13.54 -1.14
CA HIS A 580 33.95 12.49 -1.90
C HIS A 580 34.01 12.68 -3.42
N VAL A 581 34.07 13.93 -3.93
CA VAL A 581 34.28 14.22 -5.35
C VAL A 581 35.68 13.79 -5.79
N GLN A 582 36.70 14.08 -4.97
CA GLN A 582 38.08 13.67 -5.23
C GLN A 582 38.22 12.14 -5.22
N ALA A 583 37.56 11.45 -4.28
CA ALA A 583 37.56 9.99 -4.19
C ALA A 583 36.83 9.33 -5.37
N ALA A 584 35.66 9.84 -5.76
CA ALA A 584 34.93 9.32 -6.92
C ALA A 584 35.68 9.56 -8.25
N ARG A 585 36.36 10.72 -8.38
CA ARG A 585 37.25 11.02 -9.50
C ARG A 585 38.39 10.00 -9.60
N ALA A 586 39.00 9.59 -8.48
CA ALA A 586 40.08 8.62 -8.50
C ALA A 586 39.65 7.29 -9.17
N LEU A 587 38.48 6.77 -8.79
CA LEU A 587 37.92 5.50 -9.29
C LEU A 587 37.37 5.54 -10.74
N LEU A 588 37.03 6.74 -11.24
CA LEU A 588 36.34 6.90 -12.54
C LEU A 588 37.15 7.65 -13.62
N ARG A 589 38.33 8.17 -13.27
CA ARG A 589 39.19 8.91 -14.21
C ARG A 589 39.47 8.10 -15.48
N GLY A 590 39.13 8.68 -16.64
CA GLY A 590 39.34 8.06 -17.95
C GLY A 590 38.39 6.91 -18.29
N ARG A 591 37.33 6.67 -17.50
CA ARG A 591 36.34 5.62 -17.74
C ARG A 591 35.07 6.16 -18.42
N ARG A 592 34.27 5.26 -19.01
CA ARG A 592 32.94 5.55 -19.57
C ARG A 592 31.86 5.23 -18.53
N VAL A 593 30.93 6.17 -18.36
CA VAL A 593 29.76 6.05 -17.47
C VAL A 593 28.49 6.20 -18.30
N VAL A 594 27.49 5.37 -18.00
CA VAL A 594 26.14 5.50 -18.58
C VAL A 594 25.22 6.10 -17.52
N LEU A 595 24.44 7.12 -17.88
CA LEU A 595 23.41 7.71 -17.03
C LEU A 595 22.05 7.57 -17.71
N LEU A 596 21.07 7.06 -16.98
CA LEU A 596 19.71 6.86 -17.47
C LEU A 596 18.70 7.69 -16.66
N GLY A 597 17.84 8.39 -17.39
CA GLY A 597 16.74 9.17 -16.85
C GLY A 597 17.02 10.67 -16.79
N GLY A 598 15.96 11.43 -16.55
CA GLY A 598 15.97 12.89 -16.60
C GLY A 598 15.96 13.40 -18.04
N VAL A 599 16.16 14.71 -18.18
CA VAL A 599 16.31 15.37 -19.48
C VAL A 599 17.80 15.66 -19.70
N PRO A 600 18.44 15.14 -20.76
CA PRO A 600 19.86 15.37 -21.03
C PRO A 600 20.20 16.86 -21.11
N SER A 601 21.10 17.31 -20.23
CA SER A 601 21.46 18.71 -20.07
C SER A 601 22.94 18.94 -20.40
N PRO A 602 23.29 19.79 -21.39
CA PRO A 602 24.68 20.03 -21.78
C PRO A 602 25.56 20.56 -20.64
N SER A 603 25.03 21.45 -19.80
CA SER A 603 25.74 22.03 -18.65
C SER A 603 26.06 20.97 -17.58
N HIS A 604 25.07 20.15 -17.19
CA HIS A 604 25.28 19.04 -16.26
C HIS A 604 26.22 17.98 -16.84
N ARG A 605 26.12 17.64 -18.13
CA ARG A 605 27.03 16.70 -18.80
C ARG A 605 28.48 17.22 -18.74
N ALA A 606 28.70 18.50 -19.02
CA ALA A 606 30.02 19.12 -18.95
C ALA A 606 30.55 19.18 -17.51
N ALA A 607 29.71 19.52 -16.54
CA ALA A 607 30.09 19.57 -15.12
C ALA A 607 30.49 18.17 -14.58
N LEU A 608 29.67 17.14 -14.82
CA LEU A 608 29.96 15.77 -14.38
C LEU A 608 31.21 15.20 -15.07
N THR A 609 31.35 15.39 -16.38
CA THR A 609 32.53 14.92 -17.14
C THR A 609 33.80 15.59 -16.63
N ARG A 610 33.77 16.90 -16.37
CA ARG A 610 34.90 17.66 -15.83
C ARG A 610 35.23 17.24 -14.40
N SER A 611 34.27 17.28 -13.47
CA SER A 611 34.53 17.03 -12.05
C SER A 611 34.89 15.56 -11.75
N LEU A 612 34.40 14.58 -12.52
CA LEU A 612 34.78 13.17 -12.32
C LEU A 612 35.89 12.69 -13.27
N HIS A 613 36.43 13.57 -14.13
CA HIS A 613 37.44 13.25 -15.15
C HIS A 613 37.05 12.06 -16.06
N LEU A 614 35.77 11.97 -16.43
CA LEU A 614 35.27 10.87 -17.26
C LEU A 614 35.83 10.96 -18.69
N ARG A 615 36.06 9.81 -19.33
CA ARG A 615 36.32 9.76 -20.78
C ARG A 615 35.05 10.10 -21.56
N GLU A 616 33.92 9.62 -21.07
CA GLU A 616 32.62 9.74 -21.72
C GLU A 616 31.50 9.58 -20.70
N LEU A 617 30.47 10.43 -20.82
CA LEU A 617 29.18 10.27 -20.14
C LEU A 617 28.10 10.07 -21.21
N ASP A 618 27.66 8.84 -21.38
CA ASP A 618 26.53 8.49 -22.25
C ASP A 618 25.23 8.68 -21.45
N TRP A 619 24.42 9.67 -21.83
CA TRP A 619 23.22 10.04 -21.09
C TRP A 619 21.97 9.81 -21.92
N ILE A 620 21.19 8.82 -21.49
CA ILE A 620 19.94 8.37 -22.08
C ILE A 620 18.77 9.08 -21.38
N GLY A 621 18.01 9.90 -22.12
CA GLY A 621 16.85 10.62 -21.60
C GLY A 621 15.66 9.71 -21.27
N SER A 622 14.78 10.16 -20.37
CA SER A 622 13.58 9.40 -19.98
C SER A 622 12.59 9.16 -21.13
N ASP A 623 12.54 10.10 -22.08
CA ASP A 623 11.73 10.06 -23.30
C ASP A 623 12.19 8.97 -24.29
N ALA A 624 13.50 8.88 -24.52
CA ALA A 624 14.14 7.87 -25.36
C ALA A 624 13.96 6.43 -24.84
N TYR A 625 13.46 6.26 -23.60
CA TYR A 625 13.44 4.98 -22.89
C TYR A 625 12.04 4.42 -22.60
N ALA A 626 10.97 5.14 -22.97
CA ALA A 626 9.58 4.78 -22.66
C ALA A 626 9.13 3.39 -23.17
N HIS A 627 9.90 2.74 -24.05
CA HIS A 627 9.59 1.45 -24.68
C HIS A 627 10.58 0.32 -24.33
N GLY A 628 11.55 0.57 -23.42
CA GLY A 628 12.39 -0.46 -22.79
C GLY A 628 13.36 -1.26 -23.69
N THR A 629 13.46 -0.94 -24.98
CA THR A 629 14.05 -1.85 -25.99
C THR A 629 15.52 -1.62 -26.35
N HIS A 630 16.17 -0.58 -25.80
CA HIS A 630 17.56 -0.22 -26.15
C HIS A 630 18.59 -0.26 -25.00
N ALA A 631 18.15 -0.55 -23.77
CA ALA A 631 18.96 -0.71 -22.54
C ALA A 631 20.35 -1.34 -22.76
N ARG A 632 20.36 -2.53 -23.36
CA ARG A 632 21.51 -3.42 -23.48
C ARG A 632 22.50 -2.99 -24.58
N ALA A 633 22.12 -2.04 -25.44
CA ALA A 633 23.03 -1.50 -26.46
C ALA A 633 23.99 -0.46 -25.86
N HIS A 634 23.58 0.25 -24.81
CA HIS A 634 24.39 1.31 -24.17
C HIS A 634 25.36 0.77 -23.12
N VAL A 635 25.01 -0.31 -22.41
CA VAL A 635 25.90 -0.96 -21.44
C VAL A 635 26.75 -2.00 -22.15
N THR A 636 28.02 -1.64 -22.33
CA THR A 636 29.05 -2.37 -23.07
C THR A 636 30.14 -2.86 -22.11
N PRO A 637 31.04 -3.78 -22.52
CA PRO A 637 32.11 -4.27 -21.64
C PRO A 637 33.08 -3.19 -21.11
N ASP A 638 33.11 -2.00 -21.72
CA ASP A 638 33.90 -0.85 -21.26
C ASP A 638 33.09 0.18 -20.43
N THR A 639 31.80 -0.08 -20.16
CA THR A 639 31.02 0.70 -19.19
C THR A 639 31.51 0.36 -17.78
N ALA A 640 32.10 1.35 -17.09
CA ALA A 640 32.57 1.16 -15.71
C ALA A 640 31.44 1.29 -14.67
N LEU A 641 30.42 2.09 -14.97
CA LEU A 641 29.33 2.41 -14.04
C LEU A 641 28.04 2.76 -14.79
N VAL A 642 26.90 2.34 -14.23
CA VAL A 642 25.56 2.79 -14.63
C VAL A 642 24.93 3.64 -13.51
N ILE A 643 24.43 4.84 -13.84
CA ILE A 643 23.71 5.72 -12.93
C ILE A 643 22.22 5.72 -13.31
N LEU A 644 21.34 5.41 -12.35
CA LEU A 644 19.89 5.33 -12.55
C LEU A 644 19.21 6.48 -11.81
N ALA A 645 18.74 7.51 -12.53
CA ALA A 645 18.08 8.67 -11.93
C ALA A 645 16.63 8.34 -11.53
N VAL A 646 16.43 7.93 -10.28
CA VAL A 646 15.18 7.33 -9.77
C VAL A 646 13.99 8.28 -9.88
N ARG A 647 14.19 9.60 -9.75
CA ARG A 647 13.13 10.63 -9.78
C ARG A 647 12.37 10.74 -11.10
N TRP A 648 13.02 10.46 -12.22
CA TRP A 648 12.52 10.81 -13.55
C TRP A 648 12.21 9.60 -14.44
N MET A 649 12.30 8.39 -13.89
CA MET A 649 12.05 7.14 -14.62
C MET A 649 10.71 6.56 -14.18
N ALA A 650 9.84 6.21 -15.13
CA ALA A 650 8.59 5.49 -14.87
C ALA A 650 8.70 4.05 -15.36
N HIS A 651 8.42 3.05 -14.50
CA HIS A 651 8.47 1.59 -14.74
C HIS A 651 9.79 0.99 -15.31
N ALA A 652 10.71 1.80 -15.82
CA ALA A 652 11.88 1.38 -16.58
C ALA A 652 13.11 1.01 -15.73
N HIS A 653 13.10 1.32 -14.42
CA HIS A 653 14.21 1.09 -13.50
C HIS A 653 14.70 -0.36 -13.57
N ASN A 654 13.75 -1.30 -13.58
CA ASN A 654 14.05 -2.72 -13.49
C ASN A 654 14.81 -3.20 -14.73
N THR A 655 14.44 -2.79 -15.94
CA THR A 655 15.13 -3.20 -17.18
C THR A 655 16.60 -2.80 -17.22
N MET A 656 16.96 -1.56 -16.82
CA MET A 656 18.36 -1.14 -16.87
C MET A 656 19.18 -1.73 -15.72
N ARG A 657 18.59 -1.76 -14.52
CA ARG A 657 19.18 -2.39 -13.34
C ARG A 657 19.45 -3.88 -13.57
N ASP A 658 18.46 -4.61 -14.08
CA ASP A 658 18.54 -6.02 -14.41
C ASP A 658 19.69 -6.25 -15.43
N VAL A 659 19.78 -5.41 -16.47
CA VAL A 659 20.85 -5.50 -17.48
C VAL A 659 22.24 -5.18 -16.92
N ALA A 660 22.39 -4.16 -16.08
CA ALA A 660 23.66 -3.85 -15.43
C ALA A 660 24.10 -5.01 -14.53
N GLN A 661 23.17 -5.61 -13.77
CA GLN A 661 23.41 -6.77 -12.93
C GLN A 661 23.75 -8.03 -13.75
N ASP A 662 23.04 -8.30 -14.85
CA ASP A 662 23.31 -9.41 -15.78
C ASP A 662 24.71 -9.30 -16.43
N LEU A 663 25.16 -8.07 -16.69
CA LEU A 663 26.48 -7.76 -17.28
C LEU A 663 27.58 -7.55 -16.22
N GLN A 664 27.26 -7.71 -14.92
CA GLN A 664 28.15 -7.48 -13.78
C GLN A 664 28.77 -6.08 -13.73
N VAL A 665 28.09 -5.08 -14.31
CA VAL A 665 28.51 -3.67 -14.27
C VAL A 665 27.96 -3.03 -12.99
N PRO A 666 28.81 -2.35 -12.18
CA PRO A 666 28.37 -1.59 -11.01
C PRO A 666 27.28 -0.58 -11.36
N TYR A 667 26.33 -0.37 -10.43
CA TYR A 667 25.30 0.65 -10.62
C TYR A 667 24.97 1.42 -9.34
N VAL A 668 24.59 2.69 -9.54
CA VAL A 668 24.15 3.63 -8.51
C VAL A 668 22.69 4.00 -8.77
N MET A 669 21.86 3.94 -7.73
CA MET A 669 20.50 4.47 -7.77
C MET A 669 20.51 5.88 -7.21
N HIS A 670 20.28 6.86 -8.07
CA HIS A 670 20.46 8.28 -7.78
C HIS A 670 19.10 8.94 -7.48
N PRO A 671 18.85 9.41 -6.24
CA PRO A 671 17.50 9.79 -5.81
C PRO A 671 17.03 11.15 -6.33
N GLY A 672 17.92 12.13 -6.49
CA GLY A 672 17.57 13.51 -6.86
C GLY A 672 18.80 14.34 -7.23
N GLY A 673 18.60 15.47 -7.91
CA GLY A 673 19.69 16.34 -8.36
C GLY A 673 20.61 15.70 -9.42
N LEU A 674 21.56 16.49 -9.94
CA LEU A 674 22.69 16.01 -10.77
C LEU A 674 23.95 16.86 -10.52
N SER A 675 24.11 17.40 -9.31
CA SER A 675 25.33 18.10 -8.92
C SER A 675 26.51 17.10 -8.83
N PRO A 676 27.74 17.47 -9.23
CA PRO A 676 28.88 16.57 -9.12
C PRO A 676 29.14 16.07 -7.69
N SER A 677 28.86 16.91 -6.68
CA SER A 677 28.90 16.54 -5.26
C SER A 677 27.96 15.38 -4.94
N SER A 678 26.66 15.53 -5.26
CA SER A 678 25.66 14.50 -4.97
C SER A 678 25.93 13.20 -5.72
N VAL A 679 26.25 13.28 -7.02
CA VAL A 679 26.58 12.10 -7.84
C VAL A 679 27.82 11.38 -7.31
N ALA A 680 28.88 12.11 -6.96
CA ALA A 680 30.09 11.52 -6.38
C ALA A 680 29.82 10.83 -5.04
N TRP A 681 29.03 11.46 -4.16
CA TRP A 681 28.66 10.88 -2.87
C TRP A 681 27.92 9.54 -3.04
N GLN A 682 26.92 9.49 -3.93
CA GLN A 682 26.17 8.26 -4.21
C GLN A 682 27.05 7.16 -4.82
N ILE A 683 28.05 7.50 -5.64
CA ILE A 683 29.06 6.56 -6.15
C ILE A 683 29.88 5.98 -4.98
N MET A 684 30.35 6.83 -4.07
CA MET A 684 31.19 6.41 -2.96
C MET A 684 30.46 5.47 -1.99
N HIS A 685 29.19 5.72 -1.67
CA HIS A 685 28.42 4.87 -0.77
C HIS A 685 27.90 3.58 -1.45
N GLN A 686 27.43 3.64 -2.70
CA GLN A 686 26.77 2.49 -3.33
C GLN A 686 27.70 1.58 -4.16
N ALA A 687 28.77 2.10 -4.75
CA ALA A 687 29.54 1.40 -5.79
C ALA A 687 31.07 1.36 -5.59
N SER A 688 31.66 2.18 -4.71
CA SER A 688 33.12 2.29 -4.49
C SER A 688 33.85 0.95 -4.39
N ARG A 689 33.35 0.02 -3.55
CA ARG A 689 33.92 -1.32 -3.34
C ARG A 689 33.98 -2.15 -4.62
N GLN A 690 33.00 -2.02 -5.51
CA GLN A 690 32.96 -2.74 -6.78
C GLN A 690 33.88 -2.09 -7.82
N LEU A 691 33.91 -0.75 -7.88
CA LEU A 691 34.78 0.01 -8.76
C LEU A 691 36.27 -0.21 -8.43
N ALA A 692 36.64 -0.27 -7.15
CA ALA A 692 38.00 -0.58 -6.70
C ALA A 692 38.41 -2.02 -7.04
N ALA A 693 37.48 -2.99 -6.95
CA ALA A 693 37.76 -4.37 -7.37
C ALA A 693 38.05 -4.48 -8.89
N GLN A 694 37.47 -3.59 -9.71
CA GLN A 694 37.76 -3.48 -11.14
C GLN A 694 39.11 -2.80 -11.47
N GLU A 695 39.83 -2.22 -10.49
CA GLU A 695 41.19 -1.68 -10.70
C GLU A 695 42.29 -2.73 -10.51
N THR A 696 41.96 -3.89 -9.93
CA THR A 696 42.92 -4.95 -9.58
C THR A 696 42.96 -6.08 -10.63
N HIS A 697 42.32 -5.87 -11.79
CA HIS A 697 42.20 -6.81 -12.91
C HIS A 697 42.58 -6.14 -14.23
#